data_AF-A0A7H5EW11-F1
#
_entry.id   AF-A0A7H5EW11-F1
#
_cell.length_a   1.000
_cell.length_b   1.000
_cell.length_c   1.000
_cell.angle_alpha   90.00
_cell.angle_beta   90.00
_cell.angle_gamma   90.00
#
_symmetry.space_group_name_H-M   'P 1'
#
loop_
_entity.id
_entity.type
_entity.pdbx_description
1 polymer ?
#
loop_
_entity_poly.entity_id
_entity_poly.type
_entity_poly.pdbx_seq_one_letter_code
_entity_poly.pdbx_strand_id
1 'polypeptide(L)'
;MLGETLIRQGLDNFQLQPFGLTFPRFSRRWVDVAQADISGQITYSRQNMQLQSSANWLAPFGGLVHKVGGGTPYNLPVSLMQPGGTAVTQEGLVLQLDPGAYLRLRRLYANLLEDNTTHNPRRERGESLRSVPNYFFIEGSFPGSQLGGQIDVGEDIGMSGNLTIYDEQGHPIDPLSVASALLALAGEHEVLLADDSAPDQLTAINDLETNGSFLVRLVRRNGTPYDGTNLMENLESTGAFTAQGIFPAAAFSGTDTTILREINRKAGTGNSGDFPDAQARLLMVGAAAYGRLSNRVRLPALPGGVTLKHDFFTLEVLDLTTYLTGTPDAAFNGSKIEPKPIIRLHDHIQLLSSGNDVMGGLSAIVEGSPDDALLVGETIEEDFTLPPDLATTQWPDFPALPGGLTATMEDSLPPNLRAELIEHSTAAFIDEGQPVDVNVLLTLTGLPVGAAVRAYHRRLGTDFTEERGDGAGGTVGTEVAALSGRTYNGLLVLRLEDPLGLEVTPGNFVAAVEPQLNVDLVVVLRNGTRRIYGNVQLPISTTAVADTTTPVDNGLRDVARRGIGHAGLVGLPGPTVNLPASPSAEDLLNAALQAMGETNPIGRDAPRLPLMLRREILAGSRRGTNWRGLISGSRVDRSLHTAEPRRGAPGSPGSRETQSTGLYTQHGRLAYTLARHALRRTESFYTRLPILVDDTNWGEPAEPTALAIGTDQTADAGPFASVVLQTISPNAETPELALLKSLVDGNINSIPTSFDALVDQLKAWVNSLNVGSLPGVLGTGVTRLRTEVVNWLEQQKDGNALSESQRERLYSEVLRELSTACYGRRDSLWALEEGIQSARNFIYLETPALGPVRYGTAGNEYSRDVLKMIQDRMNEVPALKLMICVPKVPEYDRRYHPLRKKEIAERFKLFVATTSGSSTTTPLLRDDRTVVFHPMGFPGRPSGLNTQTVIIDDQWMLTGSTTMRRRGLTFDGGTDVALTGFDRVGGKVTAIRDHRVALLQQRLQLERSNKTTLAGSNQARLRDGRAAFTLIREMLRADGYGLIERLWDGKDPHIAYTEPTMDENIWNPEGQTYSAGIATLVSWLLSQGSGSTTVFHDV
;
A
#
# COMPACT_ATOMS: atom_id res chain seq x y z
N MET A 1 34.22 -2.14 39.31
CA MET A 1 34.38 -0.88 40.08
C MET A 1 35.52 -0.01 39.58
N LEU A 2 36.82 -0.27 39.85
CA LEU A 2 37.93 0.64 39.44
C LEU A 2 38.06 0.92 37.93
N GLY A 3 37.93 -0.10 37.07
CA GLY A 3 37.96 0.10 35.60
C GLY A 3 36.73 0.83 35.04
N GLU A 4 35.64 0.86 35.79
CA GLU A 4 34.36 1.42 35.38
C GLU A 4 34.27 2.92 35.71
N THR A 5 34.79 3.34 36.87
CA THR A 5 34.97 4.75 37.21
C THR A 5 35.90 5.45 36.23
N LEU A 6 36.94 4.75 35.73
CA LEU A 6 37.85 5.25 34.70
C LEU A 6 37.18 5.37 33.32
N ILE A 7 36.33 4.42 32.93
CA ILE A 7 35.53 4.53 31.70
C ILE A 7 34.53 5.70 31.81
N ARG A 8 33.91 5.91 32.98
CA ARG A 8 33.00 7.04 33.24
C ARG A 8 33.72 8.38 33.17
N GLN A 9 34.82 8.54 33.90
CA GLN A 9 35.64 9.75 33.80
C GLN A 9 36.13 9.95 32.36
N GLY A 10 36.48 8.89 31.64
CA GLY A 10 36.81 8.96 30.22
C GLY A 10 35.66 9.52 29.39
N LEU A 11 34.46 8.93 29.48
CA LEU A 11 33.30 9.36 28.71
C LEU A 11 32.83 10.78 29.08
N ASP A 12 32.91 11.17 30.34
CA ASP A 12 32.59 12.54 30.80
C ASP A 12 33.65 13.53 30.33
N ASN A 13 34.94 13.19 30.45
CA ASN A 13 36.05 14.03 29.97
C ASN A 13 36.00 14.23 28.44
N PHE A 14 35.47 13.26 27.69
CA PHE A 14 35.25 13.36 26.25
C PHE A 14 33.88 13.93 25.86
N GLN A 15 33.04 14.30 26.82
CA GLN A 15 31.65 14.74 26.59
C GLN A 15 30.83 13.73 25.75
N LEU A 16 31.17 12.44 25.89
CA LEU A 16 30.54 11.35 25.15
C LEU A 16 29.36 10.72 25.90
N GLN A 17 29.30 10.91 27.23
CA GLN A 17 28.16 10.51 28.07
C GLN A 17 26.82 11.10 27.57
N PRO A 18 26.76 12.39 27.17
CA PRO A 18 25.65 13.02 26.46
C PRO A 18 25.04 12.28 25.26
N PHE A 19 25.75 11.36 24.60
CA PHE A 19 25.21 10.64 23.44
C PHE A 19 24.50 9.33 23.81
N GLY A 20 24.14 9.15 25.08
CA GLY A 20 23.53 7.93 25.59
C GLY A 20 24.43 6.70 25.44
N LEU A 21 25.76 6.87 25.44
CA LEU A 21 26.72 5.76 25.39
C LEU A 21 26.89 5.05 26.75
N THR A 22 26.40 5.66 27.82
CA THR A 22 26.39 5.16 29.20
C THR A 22 25.07 4.46 29.57
N PHE A 23 24.95 3.99 30.82
CA PHE A 23 23.72 3.45 31.39
C PHE A 23 22.62 4.54 31.50
N PRO A 24 21.32 4.18 31.45
CA PRO A 24 20.22 5.14 31.56
C PRO A 24 20.10 5.65 32.99
N ARG A 25 20.86 6.71 33.32
CA ARG A 25 20.84 7.31 34.67
C ARG A 25 19.55 8.11 34.89
N PHE A 26 19.02 8.07 36.11
CA PHE A 26 17.84 8.82 36.50
C PHE A 26 17.98 9.49 37.88
N SER A 27 17.19 10.55 38.10
CA SER A 27 17.19 11.32 39.34
C SER A 27 16.11 10.85 40.32
N ARG A 28 16.43 10.83 41.63
CA ARG A 28 15.44 10.69 42.72
C ARG A 28 14.62 11.97 42.97
N ARG A 29 15.10 13.10 42.46
CA ARG A 29 14.51 14.43 42.62
C ARG A 29 13.91 14.89 41.29
N TRP A 30 12.61 15.18 41.26
CA TRP A 30 11.85 15.55 40.06
C TRP A 30 11.37 17.00 40.08
N VAL A 31 11.40 17.67 41.23
CA VAL A 31 11.07 19.10 41.34
C VAL A 31 12.12 19.83 42.16
N ASP A 32 12.31 21.12 41.87
CA ASP A 32 13.28 21.97 42.57
C ASP A 32 12.80 22.38 43.98
N VAL A 33 12.57 21.38 44.83
CA VAL A 33 12.26 21.52 46.25
C VAL A 33 13.33 20.78 47.04
N ALA A 34 13.86 21.40 48.09
CA ALA A 34 15.00 20.87 48.86
C ALA A 34 14.62 19.67 49.76
N GLN A 35 13.32 19.44 49.97
CA GLN A 35 12.78 18.39 50.84
C GLN A 35 12.43 17.13 50.04
N ALA A 36 12.52 15.97 50.70
CA ALA A 36 12.07 14.68 50.14
C ALA A 36 10.54 14.58 50.15
N ASP A 37 9.88 15.16 51.16
CA ASP A 37 8.44 15.32 51.18
C ASP A 37 8.00 16.39 50.17
N ILE A 38 7.12 15.99 49.26
CA ILE A 38 6.55 16.81 48.19
C ILE A 38 5.05 17.07 48.41
N SER A 39 4.52 16.75 49.59
CA SER A 39 3.12 16.92 49.92
C SER A 39 2.66 18.36 49.68
N GLY A 40 1.61 18.51 48.87
CA GLY A 40 1.08 19.81 48.45
C GLY A 40 1.89 20.54 47.37
N GLN A 41 3.05 20.02 46.96
CA GLN A 41 3.84 20.55 45.84
C GLN A 41 3.54 19.83 44.52
N ILE A 42 3.36 18.51 44.60
CA ILE A 42 2.94 17.68 43.46
C ILE A 42 1.57 17.08 43.76
N THR A 43 0.68 17.14 42.77
CA THR A 43 -0.59 16.40 42.79
C THR A 43 -0.67 15.44 41.61
N TYR A 44 -1.41 14.35 41.78
CA TYR A 44 -1.63 13.35 40.73
C TYR A 44 -3.09 13.37 40.26
N SER A 45 -3.29 13.34 38.95
CA SER A 45 -4.59 13.12 38.33
C SER A 45 -4.58 11.83 37.54
N ARG A 46 -5.24 10.80 38.08
CA ARG A 46 -5.39 9.48 37.42
C ARG A 46 -6.14 9.58 36.09
N GLN A 47 -7.22 10.36 36.06
CA GLN A 47 -8.02 10.56 34.84
C GLN A 47 -7.17 11.12 33.69
N ASN A 48 -6.27 12.06 34.00
CA ASN A 48 -5.42 12.71 33.01
C ASN A 48 -4.04 12.05 32.88
N MET A 49 -3.73 11.02 33.67
CA MET A 49 -2.40 10.39 33.76
C MET A 49 -1.26 11.41 33.84
N GLN A 50 -1.42 12.43 34.70
CA GLN A 50 -0.47 13.54 34.80
C GLN A 50 -0.13 13.85 36.25
N LEU A 51 1.08 14.37 36.45
CA LEU A 51 1.50 15.02 37.67
C LEU A 51 1.44 16.53 37.47
N GLN A 52 1.00 17.28 38.46
CA GLN A 52 1.00 18.75 38.43
C GLN A 52 1.91 19.28 39.52
N SER A 53 2.82 20.18 39.18
CA SER A 53 3.73 20.83 40.12
C SER A 53 3.62 22.35 40.07
N SER A 54 3.66 22.99 41.24
CA SER A 54 3.85 24.45 41.37
C SER A 54 5.32 24.88 41.34
N ALA A 55 6.26 23.96 41.59
CA ALA A 55 7.69 24.17 41.48
C ALA A 55 8.19 23.76 40.09
N ASN A 56 9.39 24.24 39.72
CA ASN A 56 10.01 23.83 38.46
C ASN A 56 10.30 22.32 38.46
N TRP A 57 10.05 21.69 37.31
CA TRP A 57 10.42 20.31 37.05
C TRP A 57 11.93 20.19 36.82
N LEU A 58 12.54 19.20 37.43
CA LEU A 58 13.89 18.74 37.14
C LEU A 58 13.83 17.57 36.15
N ALA A 59 14.84 17.43 35.30
CA ALA A 59 14.92 16.35 34.31
C ALA A 59 15.05 14.97 34.99
N PRO A 60 14.05 14.06 34.88
CA PRO A 60 14.15 12.73 35.47
C PRO A 60 15.25 11.89 34.83
N PHE A 61 15.54 12.17 33.55
CA PHE A 61 16.58 11.55 32.73
C PHE A 61 17.32 12.64 31.94
N GLY A 62 18.55 12.37 31.53
CA GLY A 62 19.21 13.17 30.51
C GLY A 62 18.65 12.90 29.11
N GLY A 63 18.69 13.89 28.22
CA GLY A 63 18.25 13.71 26.84
C GLY A 63 18.11 15.01 26.05
N LEU A 64 17.32 14.93 24.98
CA LEU A 64 17.06 16.02 24.05
C LEU A 64 15.76 16.73 24.39
N VAL A 65 15.80 18.05 24.35
CA VAL A 65 14.68 18.93 24.64
C VAL A 65 14.13 19.52 23.35
N HIS A 66 12.82 19.43 23.18
CA HIS A 66 12.09 19.97 22.03
C HIS A 66 10.97 20.89 22.49
N LYS A 67 10.90 22.10 21.92
CA LYS A 67 9.72 22.95 22.07
C LYS A 67 8.57 22.40 21.22
N VAL A 68 7.36 22.40 21.79
CA VAL A 68 6.12 22.02 21.13
C VAL A 68 5.10 23.16 21.25
N GLY A 69 4.33 23.41 20.18
CA GLY A 69 3.27 24.44 20.16
C GLY A 69 3.73 25.85 19.79
N GLY A 70 2.85 26.85 19.97
CA GLY A 70 3.18 28.27 19.76
C GLY A 70 3.55 28.68 18.32
N GLY A 71 3.05 27.97 17.30
CA GLY A 71 3.35 28.24 15.88
C GLY A 71 4.70 27.69 15.38
N THR A 72 5.46 26.98 16.23
CA THR A 72 6.70 26.30 15.80
C THR A 72 6.40 24.97 15.09
N PRO A 73 7.21 24.55 14.11
CA PRO A 73 7.06 23.24 13.47
C PRO A 73 7.15 22.11 14.49
N TYR A 74 6.16 21.22 14.51
CA TYR A 74 6.16 20.04 15.37
C TYR A 74 7.24 19.06 14.91
N ASN A 75 8.36 19.03 15.63
CA ASN A 75 9.58 18.32 15.24
C ASN A 75 9.79 17.00 15.98
N LEU A 76 8.84 16.54 16.78
CA LEU A 76 8.97 15.24 17.45
C LEU A 76 8.82 14.08 16.47
N PRO A 77 9.47 12.94 16.74
CA PRO A 77 9.38 11.72 15.92
C PRO A 77 8.07 10.95 16.12
N VAL A 78 7.25 11.28 17.12
CA VAL A 78 5.96 10.65 17.37
C VAL A 78 4.87 11.68 17.64
N SER A 79 3.61 11.31 17.46
CA SER A 79 2.47 12.11 17.90
C SER A 79 2.12 11.72 19.33
N LEU A 80 2.27 12.66 20.27
CA LEU A 80 1.87 12.45 21.65
C LEU A 80 0.34 12.53 21.77
N MET A 81 -0.29 11.52 22.38
CA MET A 81 -1.74 11.41 22.49
C MET A 81 -2.19 11.67 23.92
N GLN A 82 -3.09 12.61 24.14
CA GLN A 82 -3.71 12.80 25.45
C GLN A 82 -4.53 11.56 25.86
N PRO A 83 -4.77 11.34 27.17
CA PRO A 83 -5.61 10.26 27.67
C PRO A 83 -6.96 10.14 26.96
N GLY A 84 -7.60 11.28 26.67
CA GLY A 84 -8.88 11.39 25.97
C GLY A 84 -8.85 11.11 24.46
N GLY A 85 -7.67 10.87 23.87
CA GLY A 85 -7.55 10.45 22.47
C GLY A 85 -7.23 11.55 21.46
N THR A 86 -7.07 12.80 21.89
CA THR A 86 -6.62 13.94 21.07
C THR A 86 -5.10 14.03 21.04
N ALA A 87 -4.51 14.54 19.96
CA ALA A 87 -3.07 14.81 19.95
C ALA A 87 -2.73 16.01 20.85
N VAL A 88 -1.54 16.00 21.45
CA VAL A 88 -0.99 17.14 22.19
C VAL A 88 -0.71 18.27 21.21
N THR A 89 -1.41 19.38 21.39
CA THR A 89 -1.28 20.62 20.58
C THR A 89 -0.94 21.84 21.43
N GLN A 90 -0.98 21.69 22.76
CA GLN A 90 -0.66 22.72 23.74
C GLN A 90 0.81 23.15 23.63
N GLU A 91 1.09 24.40 24.01
CA GLU A 91 2.47 24.86 24.16
C GLU A 91 3.13 24.16 25.35
N GLY A 92 4.36 23.70 25.15
CA GLY A 92 5.13 23.06 26.20
C GLY A 92 6.49 22.58 25.71
N LEU A 93 7.12 21.78 26.56
CA LEU A 93 8.44 21.23 26.36
C LEU A 93 8.38 19.70 26.43
N VAL A 94 9.05 19.04 25.49
CA VAL A 94 9.22 17.60 25.50
C VAL A 94 10.68 17.26 25.72
N LEU A 95 10.94 16.54 26.80
CA LEU A 95 12.20 15.84 27.03
C LEU A 95 12.08 14.44 26.40
N GLN A 96 12.92 14.17 25.41
CA GLN A 96 13.09 12.88 24.77
C GLN A 96 14.37 12.22 25.30
N LEU A 97 14.29 10.98 25.76
CA LEU A 97 15.47 10.21 26.15
C LEU A 97 16.38 9.95 24.95
N ASP A 98 17.69 9.91 25.20
CA ASP A 98 18.63 9.50 24.16
C ASP A 98 18.31 8.09 23.65
N PRO A 99 18.33 7.83 22.33
CA PRO A 99 17.96 6.53 21.78
C PRO A 99 18.75 5.36 22.40
N GLY A 100 20.03 5.55 22.69
CA GLY A 100 20.87 4.55 23.35
C GLY A 100 20.47 4.29 24.81
N ALA A 101 20.12 5.35 25.55
CA ALA A 101 19.65 5.23 26.93
C ALA A 101 18.28 4.54 26.98
N TYR A 102 17.35 4.93 26.11
CA TYR A 102 16.03 4.32 25.98
C TYR A 102 16.11 2.81 25.69
N LEU A 103 16.93 2.39 24.72
CA LEU A 103 17.09 0.96 24.39
C LEU A 103 17.63 0.13 25.58
N ARG A 104 18.50 0.72 26.42
CA ARG A 104 19.01 0.08 27.63
C ARG A 104 17.95 0.04 28.73
N LEU A 105 17.20 1.14 28.92
CA LEU A 105 16.10 1.18 29.88
C LEU A 105 15.04 0.12 29.53
N ARG A 106 14.71 -0.02 28.25
CA ARG A 106 13.78 -1.05 27.77
C ARG A 106 14.27 -2.47 28.07
N ARG A 107 15.56 -2.73 27.90
CA ARG A 107 16.20 -4.01 28.28
C ARG A 107 16.10 -4.27 29.78
N LEU A 108 16.32 -3.25 30.60
CA LEU A 108 16.20 -3.36 32.06
C LEU A 108 14.76 -3.66 32.49
N TYR A 109 13.77 -3.00 31.90
CA TYR A 109 12.35 -3.30 32.12
C TYR A 109 12.04 -4.77 31.79
N ALA A 110 12.44 -5.24 30.60
CA ALA A 110 12.24 -6.62 30.17
C ALA A 110 12.88 -7.65 31.12
N ASN A 111 14.10 -7.37 31.60
CA ASN A 111 14.87 -8.32 32.40
C ASN A 111 14.49 -8.33 33.89
N LEU A 112 14.23 -7.16 34.48
CA LEU A 112 13.97 -7.02 35.92
C LEU A 112 12.47 -7.08 36.25
N LEU A 113 11.61 -6.54 35.38
CA LEU A 113 10.19 -6.37 35.68
C LEU A 113 9.30 -7.43 35.01
N GLU A 114 9.79 -8.15 34.00
CA GLU A 114 9.01 -9.20 33.33
C GLU A 114 9.59 -10.58 33.63
N ASP A 115 8.74 -11.53 33.98
CA ASP A 115 9.11 -12.94 34.04
C ASP A 115 9.28 -13.52 32.62
N ASN A 116 9.93 -14.68 32.54
CA ASN A 116 10.08 -15.37 31.26
C ASN A 116 8.74 -16.03 30.88
N THR A 117 8.02 -15.45 29.92
CA THR A 117 6.75 -16.02 29.45
C THR A 117 6.83 -16.42 27.98
N THR A 118 6.15 -17.50 27.63
CA THR A 118 5.99 -17.97 26.25
C THR A 118 5.26 -16.96 25.34
N HIS A 119 4.72 -15.88 25.89
CA HIS A 119 3.88 -14.89 25.20
C HIS A 119 4.67 -13.63 24.79
N ASN A 120 5.88 -13.43 25.33
CA ASN A 120 6.84 -12.44 24.85
C ASN A 120 8.14 -13.15 24.38
N PRO A 121 8.14 -13.80 23.20
CA PRO A 121 9.33 -14.49 22.68
C PRO A 121 10.50 -13.53 22.39
N ARG A 122 10.28 -12.21 22.49
CA ARG A 122 11.28 -11.18 22.24
C ARG A 122 11.80 -10.51 23.52
N ARG A 123 11.34 -10.96 24.69
CA ARG A 123 11.91 -10.56 25.99
C ARG A 123 13.42 -10.76 26.00
N GLU A 124 13.91 -11.89 25.49
CA GLU A 124 15.35 -12.20 25.39
C GLU A 124 16.14 -11.18 24.55
N ARG A 125 15.46 -10.45 23.66
CA ARG A 125 16.04 -9.35 22.86
C ARG A 125 15.94 -7.99 23.56
N GLY A 126 15.37 -7.94 24.76
CA GLY A 126 15.14 -6.73 25.54
C GLY A 126 13.91 -5.93 25.08
N GLU A 127 12.90 -6.60 24.56
CA GLU A 127 11.59 -6.00 24.22
C GLU A 127 10.63 -6.22 25.38
N SER A 128 10.22 -5.13 26.05
CA SER A 128 9.30 -5.13 27.18
C SER A 128 7.85 -5.00 26.69
N LEU A 129 6.93 -5.78 27.26
CA LEU A 129 5.48 -5.58 27.07
C LEU A 129 4.96 -4.41 27.91
N ARG A 130 5.57 -4.17 29.08
CA ARG A 130 5.31 -2.95 29.87
C ARG A 130 5.71 -1.71 29.09
N SER A 131 4.89 -0.66 29.19
CA SER A 131 5.17 0.63 28.59
C SER A 131 6.42 1.25 29.24
N VAL A 132 7.43 1.57 28.43
CA VAL A 132 8.70 2.15 28.88
C VAL A 132 8.72 3.64 28.53
N PRO A 133 9.03 4.54 29.48
CA PRO A 133 9.02 5.98 29.24
C PRO A 133 10.09 6.38 28.23
N ASN A 134 9.72 7.22 27.26
CA ASN A 134 10.63 7.79 26.27
C ASN A 134 10.47 9.31 26.13
N TYR A 135 9.25 9.83 26.34
CA TYR A 135 8.98 11.27 26.25
C TYR A 135 8.31 11.78 27.53
N PHE A 136 8.74 12.95 27.99
CA PHE A 136 8.19 13.67 29.14
C PHE A 136 7.72 15.03 28.64
N PHE A 137 6.41 15.26 28.60
CA PHE A 137 5.83 16.53 28.16
C PHE A 137 5.44 17.37 29.37
N ILE A 138 5.95 18.59 29.43
CA ILE A 138 5.59 19.59 30.43
C ILE A 138 4.81 20.70 29.72
N GLU A 139 3.54 20.81 30.05
CA GLU A 139 2.66 21.86 29.54
C GLU A 139 3.00 23.20 30.21
N GLY A 140 3.20 24.25 29.41
CA GLY A 140 3.49 25.59 29.91
C GLY A 140 4.16 26.50 28.88
N SER A 141 4.33 27.77 29.24
CA SER A 141 5.01 28.76 28.39
C SER A 141 6.53 28.71 28.60
N PHE A 142 7.29 28.65 27.50
CA PHE A 142 8.74 28.54 27.55
C PHE A 142 9.44 29.89 27.83
N PRO A 143 10.37 29.98 28.79
CA PRO A 143 11.11 31.20 29.06
C PRO A 143 12.24 31.40 28.04
N GLY A 144 11.96 32.06 26.90
CA GLY A 144 13.00 32.54 25.96
C GLY A 144 12.83 32.09 24.50
N SER A 145 13.89 32.30 23.69
CA SER A 145 13.91 32.07 22.24
C SER A 145 14.60 30.77 21.79
N GLN A 146 15.12 29.97 22.72
CA GLN A 146 15.76 28.68 22.39
C GLN A 146 14.72 27.65 21.91
N LEU A 147 15.03 26.97 20.80
CA LEU A 147 14.14 26.02 20.12
C LEU A 147 14.33 24.55 20.58
N GLY A 148 15.33 24.30 21.41
CA GLY A 148 15.72 22.97 21.89
C GLY A 148 17.17 22.93 22.35
N GLY A 149 17.59 21.78 22.89
CA GLY A 149 18.93 21.59 23.45
C GLY A 149 19.11 20.21 24.06
N GLN A 150 20.21 20.04 24.77
CA GLN A 150 20.45 18.88 25.62
C GLN A 150 20.26 19.30 27.08
N ILE A 151 19.75 18.39 27.90
CA ILE A 151 19.61 18.57 29.35
C ILE A 151 20.20 17.36 30.06
N ASP A 152 20.92 17.62 31.16
CA ASP A 152 21.47 16.56 32.00
C ASP A 152 20.46 16.10 33.05
N VAL A 153 20.66 14.88 33.56
CA VAL A 153 19.79 14.32 34.60
C VAL A 153 19.83 15.17 35.88
N GLY A 154 18.66 15.52 36.40
CA GLY A 154 18.50 16.34 37.61
C GLY A 154 18.65 17.85 37.40
N GLU A 155 18.94 18.30 36.18
CA GLU A 155 19.01 19.72 35.83
C GLU A 155 17.60 20.36 35.79
N ASP A 156 17.50 21.66 36.10
CA ASP A 156 16.25 22.41 36.07
C ASP A 156 15.78 22.64 34.63
N ILE A 157 14.56 22.19 34.32
CA ILE A 157 13.91 22.40 33.02
C ILE A 157 13.44 23.87 32.88
N GLY A 158 13.31 24.59 33.98
CA GLY A 158 12.88 25.99 34.02
C GLY A 158 11.37 26.17 33.81
N MET A 159 10.58 25.09 33.98
CA MET A 159 9.12 25.10 33.79
C MET A 159 8.41 24.36 34.91
N SER A 160 7.30 24.92 35.39
CA SER A 160 6.30 24.25 36.24
C SER A 160 5.04 23.95 35.43
N GLY A 161 4.10 23.17 35.99
CA GLY A 161 2.85 22.81 35.30
C GLY A 161 2.58 21.31 35.25
N ASN A 162 1.85 20.87 34.24
CA ASN A 162 1.42 19.47 34.07
C ASN A 162 2.51 18.66 33.35
N LEU A 163 3.00 17.61 34.00
CA LEU A 163 3.88 16.60 33.43
C LEU A 163 3.07 15.37 33.03
N THR A 164 3.16 14.99 31.75
CA THR A 164 2.66 13.72 31.23
C THR A 164 3.81 12.90 30.64
N ILE A 165 3.83 11.60 30.91
CA ILE A 165 4.90 10.68 30.47
C ILE A 165 4.36 9.78 29.36
N TYR A 166 5.14 9.53 28.31
CA TYR A 166 4.73 8.76 27.14
C TYR A 166 5.74 7.69 26.76
N ASP A 167 5.25 6.62 26.15
CA ASP A 167 6.06 5.57 25.55
C ASP A 167 6.61 5.95 24.15
N GLU A 168 7.36 5.04 23.52
CA GLU A 168 7.91 5.26 22.17
C GLU A 168 6.83 5.44 21.08
N GLN A 169 5.60 4.98 21.32
CA GLN A 169 4.47 5.13 20.41
C GLN A 169 3.69 6.43 20.67
N GLY A 170 4.04 7.20 21.70
CA GLY A 170 3.33 8.42 22.09
C GLY A 170 2.03 8.14 22.85
N HIS A 171 1.88 6.95 23.44
CA HIS A 171 0.80 6.66 24.38
C HIS A 171 1.22 7.07 25.80
N PRO A 172 0.35 7.77 26.55
CA PRO A 172 0.62 8.15 27.91
C PRO A 172 0.70 6.93 28.83
N ILE A 173 1.66 7.01 29.75
CA ILE A 173 1.96 6.04 30.80
C ILE A 173 1.56 6.66 32.12
N ASP A 174 1.01 5.85 33.03
CA ASP A 174 0.74 6.30 34.38
C ASP A 174 2.05 6.72 35.10
N PRO A 175 2.20 7.99 35.53
CA PRO A 175 3.41 8.46 36.19
C PRO A 175 3.77 7.72 37.48
N LEU A 176 2.77 7.21 38.22
CA LEU A 176 3.02 6.45 39.44
C LEU A 176 3.65 5.08 39.12
N SER A 177 3.21 4.42 38.04
CA SER A 177 3.85 3.20 37.55
C SER A 177 5.31 3.41 37.12
N VAL A 178 5.63 4.56 36.52
CA VAL A 178 7.01 4.93 36.17
C VAL A 178 7.85 5.11 37.44
N ALA A 179 7.33 5.80 38.46
CA ALA A 179 8.01 5.95 39.74
C ALA A 179 8.25 4.59 40.42
N SER A 180 7.24 3.72 40.47
CA SER A 180 7.34 2.34 40.97
C SER A 180 8.44 1.54 40.25
N ALA A 181 8.48 1.58 38.92
CA ALA A 181 9.47 0.86 38.13
C ALA A 181 10.90 1.39 38.37
N LEU A 182 11.08 2.71 38.50
CA LEU A 182 12.37 3.32 38.79
C LEU A 182 12.85 3.02 40.22
N LEU A 183 11.95 2.94 41.21
CA LEU A 183 12.30 2.49 42.56
C LEU A 183 12.79 1.03 42.56
N ALA A 184 12.11 0.13 41.84
CA ALA A 184 12.55 -1.25 41.70
C ALA A 184 13.93 -1.35 41.02
N LEU A 185 14.16 -0.57 39.96
CA LEU A 185 15.46 -0.50 39.28
C LEU A 185 16.56 0.06 40.19
N ALA A 186 16.26 1.11 40.98
CA ALA A 186 17.21 1.68 41.93
C ALA A 186 17.57 0.71 43.05
N GLY A 187 16.62 -0.11 43.51
CA GLY A 187 16.85 -1.11 44.56
C GLY A 187 17.78 -2.24 44.12
N GLU A 188 17.71 -2.66 42.86
CA GLU A 188 18.59 -3.70 42.30
C GLU A 188 19.91 -3.12 41.76
N HIS A 189 19.86 -1.90 41.23
CA HIS A 189 20.98 -1.26 40.53
C HIS A 189 21.13 0.21 40.96
N GLU A 190 21.63 0.44 42.18
CA GLU A 190 21.90 1.78 42.72
C GLU A 190 22.75 2.65 41.78
N VAL A 191 23.61 2.00 41.00
CA VAL A 191 24.47 2.63 39.98
C VAL A 191 23.75 3.45 38.91
N LEU A 192 22.44 3.21 38.72
CA LEU A 192 21.60 3.96 37.79
C LEU A 192 21.21 5.35 38.33
N LEU A 193 21.46 5.64 39.60
CA LEU A 193 21.13 6.92 40.20
C LEU A 193 22.12 8.02 39.79
N ALA A 194 21.60 9.21 39.51
CA ALA A 194 22.37 10.39 39.15
C ALA A 194 23.16 10.95 40.35
N ASP A 195 22.51 11.00 41.50
CA ASP A 195 23.06 11.45 42.78
C ASP A 195 22.39 10.67 43.91
N ASP A 196 23.15 9.79 44.55
CA ASP A 196 22.66 8.94 45.65
C ASP A 196 22.32 9.76 46.91
N SER A 197 22.83 11.00 47.01
CA SER A 197 22.60 11.89 48.14
C SER A 197 21.40 12.81 47.97
N ALA A 198 20.77 12.82 46.80
CA ALA A 198 19.60 13.65 46.52
C ALA A 198 18.38 13.23 47.37
N PRO A 199 17.51 14.19 47.78
CA PRO A 199 16.27 13.88 48.48
C PRO A 199 15.40 12.89 47.69
N ASP A 200 14.89 11.87 48.38
CA ASP A 200 14.08 10.81 47.76
C ASP A 200 12.63 11.27 47.53
N GLN A 201 12.42 12.06 46.47
CA GLN A 201 11.09 12.46 46.03
C GLN A 201 10.39 11.33 45.26
N LEU A 202 11.13 10.39 44.69
CA LEU A 202 10.57 9.29 43.90
C LEU A 202 9.66 8.38 44.74
N THR A 203 10.07 8.06 45.97
CA THR A 203 9.20 7.35 46.94
C THR A 203 7.95 8.17 47.26
N ALA A 204 8.09 9.48 47.48
CA ALA A 204 6.96 10.34 47.79
C ALA A 204 5.98 10.48 46.60
N ILE A 205 6.47 10.49 45.35
CA ILE A 205 5.63 10.45 44.13
C ILE A 205 4.86 9.13 44.10
N ASN A 206 5.55 8.01 44.32
CA ASN A 206 4.96 6.67 44.39
C ASN A 206 3.92 6.53 45.53
N ASP A 207 3.97 7.42 46.52
CA ASP A 207 3.05 7.46 47.67
C ASP A 207 1.90 8.48 47.54
N LEU A 208 1.79 9.18 46.41
CA LEU A 208 0.66 10.08 46.12
C LEU A 208 -0.70 9.37 46.12
N GLU A 209 -0.72 8.07 45.84
CA GLU A 209 -1.86 7.19 46.12
C GLU A 209 -1.52 6.18 47.21
N THR A 210 -2.35 6.10 48.24
CA THR A 210 -2.09 5.25 49.40
C THR A 210 -2.21 3.75 49.08
N ASN A 211 -3.12 3.38 48.19
CA ASN A 211 -3.31 1.99 47.75
C ASN A 211 -2.53 1.73 46.46
N GLY A 212 -1.88 0.58 46.37
CA GLY A 212 -1.28 0.11 45.11
C GLY A 212 -2.33 -0.07 44.02
N SER A 213 -1.91 0.03 42.76
CA SER A 213 -2.80 -0.08 41.60
C SER A 213 -2.21 -0.95 40.50
N PHE A 214 -3.07 -1.72 39.84
CA PHE A 214 -2.76 -2.39 38.59
C PHE A 214 -3.70 -1.86 37.54
N LEU A 215 -3.17 -1.05 36.62
CA LEU A 215 -3.97 -0.32 35.65
C LEU A 215 -3.68 -0.80 34.24
N VAL A 216 -4.74 -0.87 33.44
CA VAL A 216 -4.63 -1.15 32.01
C VAL A 216 -5.36 -0.06 31.25
N ARG A 217 -4.70 0.45 30.21
CA ARG A 217 -5.29 1.40 29.28
C ARG A 217 -5.64 0.70 27.98
N LEU A 218 -6.91 0.79 27.57
CA LEU A 218 -7.43 0.28 26.31
C LEU A 218 -7.53 1.42 25.29
N VAL A 219 -6.89 1.24 24.13
CA VAL A 219 -6.89 2.22 23.05
C VAL A 219 -7.29 1.59 21.72
N ARG A 220 -7.94 2.37 20.86
CA ARG A 220 -8.07 2.09 19.43
C ARG A 220 -6.78 2.49 18.71
N ARG A 221 -6.63 2.03 17.46
CA ARG A 221 -5.45 2.30 16.61
C ARG A 221 -5.07 3.79 16.54
N ASN A 222 -6.07 4.65 16.32
CA ASN A 222 -5.91 6.09 16.21
C ASN A 222 -5.47 6.79 17.51
N GLY A 223 -5.35 6.05 18.63
CA GLY A 223 -5.00 6.54 19.95
C GLY A 223 -6.20 6.94 20.81
N THR A 224 -7.43 6.86 20.28
CA THR A 224 -8.65 7.13 21.05
C THR A 224 -8.93 6.04 22.07
N PRO A 225 -9.53 6.38 23.22
CA PRO A 225 -9.82 5.42 24.28
C PRO A 225 -10.90 4.41 23.85
N TYR A 226 -10.72 3.16 24.22
CA TYR A 226 -11.73 2.11 24.09
C TYR A 226 -12.47 1.95 25.43
N ASP A 227 -13.80 1.87 25.38
CA ASP A 227 -14.67 1.92 26.57
C ASP A 227 -14.83 0.57 27.28
N GLY A 228 -14.14 -0.47 26.81
CA GLY A 228 -14.19 -1.81 27.38
C GLY A 228 -15.41 -2.64 26.95
N THR A 229 -16.27 -2.11 26.08
CA THR A 229 -17.39 -2.85 25.50
C THR A 229 -16.90 -4.16 24.90
N ASN A 230 -17.65 -5.26 25.05
CA ASN A 230 -17.28 -6.58 24.49
C ASN A 230 -15.93 -7.19 24.92
N LEU A 231 -15.30 -6.65 25.97
CA LEU A 231 -14.25 -7.34 26.72
C LEU A 231 -14.84 -7.92 28.02
N MET A 232 -14.26 -9.03 28.50
CA MET A 232 -14.72 -9.76 29.68
C MET A 232 -13.54 -10.13 30.60
N GLU A 233 -13.89 -10.37 31.87
CA GLU A 233 -13.07 -10.89 32.97
C GLU A 233 -11.85 -10.01 33.34
N ASN A 234 -11.56 -9.93 34.64
CA ASN A 234 -10.42 -9.22 35.23
C ASN A 234 -10.32 -7.69 35.02
N LEU A 235 -11.21 -7.05 34.24
CA LEU A 235 -11.37 -5.58 34.23
C LEU A 235 -12.43 -5.15 35.25
N GLU A 236 -12.05 -4.28 36.18
CA GLU A 236 -12.95 -3.76 37.20
C GLU A 236 -13.61 -2.47 36.71
N SER A 237 -14.92 -2.33 36.91
CA SER A 237 -15.66 -1.11 36.60
C SER A 237 -15.54 -0.05 37.69
N THR A 238 -15.25 -0.47 38.92
CA THR A 238 -15.12 0.42 40.08
C THR A 238 -13.76 1.11 40.04
N GLY A 239 -13.73 2.44 39.94
CA GLY A 239 -12.48 3.19 39.78
C GLY A 239 -11.95 3.25 38.33
N ALA A 240 -12.74 2.78 37.36
CA ALA A 240 -12.45 2.92 35.93
C ALA A 240 -12.80 4.32 35.42
N PHE A 241 -12.01 4.79 34.46
CA PHE A 241 -12.25 6.00 33.67
C PHE A 241 -12.48 5.59 32.22
N THR A 242 -13.68 5.08 31.93
CA THR A 242 -14.03 4.47 30.63
C THR A 242 -13.90 5.45 29.47
N ALA A 243 -14.20 6.73 29.69
CA ALA A 243 -14.02 7.79 28.69
C ALA A 243 -12.55 8.06 28.34
N GLN A 244 -11.60 7.62 29.16
CA GLN A 244 -10.15 7.66 28.93
C GLN A 244 -9.57 6.27 28.67
N GLY A 245 -10.41 5.24 28.66
CA GLY A 245 -10.04 3.85 28.44
C GLY A 245 -9.20 3.25 29.56
N ILE A 246 -9.26 3.79 30.78
CA ILE A 246 -8.43 3.35 31.91
C ILE A 246 -9.26 2.45 32.82
N PHE A 247 -8.75 1.24 33.08
CA PHE A 247 -9.42 0.23 33.89
C PHE A 247 -8.46 -0.29 34.95
N PRO A 248 -8.88 -0.41 36.22
CA PRO A 248 -8.22 -1.28 37.17
C PRO A 248 -8.36 -2.72 36.68
N ALA A 249 -7.27 -3.47 36.78
CA ALA A 249 -7.24 -4.89 36.52
C ALA A 249 -7.06 -5.64 37.84
N ALA A 250 -7.77 -6.76 37.99
CA ALA A 250 -7.71 -7.56 39.21
C ALA A 250 -6.25 -7.98 39.50
N ALA A 251 -5.79 -7.66 40.71
CA ALA A 251 -4.44 -8.03 41.16
C ALA A 251 -4.30 -9.55 41.31
N PHE A 252 -3.05 -10.03 41.20
CA PHE A 252 -2.69 -11.41 41.51
C PHE A 252 -3.07 -11.73 42.97
N SER A 253 -4.15 -12.50 43.20
CA SER A 253 -4.69 -12.69 44.56
C SER A 253 -5.14 -14.12 44.89
N GLY A 254 -4.58 -15.15 44.24
CA GLY A 254 -4.95 -16.53 44.57
C GLY A 254 -4.02 -17.63 44.05
N THR A 255 -4.22 -18.85 44.56
CA THR A 255 -3.51 -20.08 44.19
C THR A 255 -3.92 -20.65 42.82
N ASP A 256 -4.93 -20.07 42.17
CA ASP A 256 -5.29 -20.41 40.79
C ASP A 256 -4.36 -19.69 39.81
N THR A 257 -3.34 -20.41 39.39
CA THR A 257 -2.27 -19.91 38.52
C THR A 257 -2.68 -19.77 37.05
N THR A 258 -3.95 -20.05 36.69
CA THR A 258 -4.32 -20.21 35.28
C THR A 258 -4.92 -18.96 34.60
N ILE A 259 -5.43 -17.96 35.34
CA ILE A 259 -6.24 -16.86 34.77
C ILE A 259 -5.81 -15.44 35.21
N LEU A 260 -4.95 -15.28 36.22
CA LEU A 260 -4.54 -13.96 36.72
C LEU A 260 -3.62 -13.25 35.71
N ARG A 261 -3.93 -11.98 35.38
CA ARG A 261 -3.26 -11.14 34.34
C ARG A 261 -3.62 -11.47 32.88
N GLU A 262 -4.73 -12.18 32.63
CA GLU A 262 -5.29 -12.38 31.29
C GLU A 262 -6.50 -11.44 31.07
N ILE A 263 -6.54 -10.73 29.94
CA ILE A 263 -7.69 -9.93 29.50
C ILE A 263 -8.27 -10.59 28.26
N ASN A 264 -9.57 -10.91 28.32
CA ASN A 264 -10.26 -11.69 27.31
C ASN A 264 -11.32 -10.86 26.59
N ARG A 265 -11.54 -11.20 25.33
CA ARG A 265 -12.76 -10.78 24.63
C ARG A 265 -13.96 -11.56 25.16
N LYS A 266 -15.16 -10.96 25.12
CA LYS A 266 -16.42 -11.67 25.36
C LYS A 266 -16.61 -12.86 24.40
N ALA A 267 -17.13 -13.97 24.91
CA ALA A 267 -17.67 -15.01 24.03
C ALA A 267 -18.82 -14.44 23.19
N GLY A 268 -18.95 -14.92 21.96
CA GLY A 268 -20.09 -14.54 21.12
C GLY A 268 -21.39 -15.12 21.69
N THR A 269 -22.50 -14.43 21.45
CA THR A 269 -23.82 -14.80 21.98
C THR A 269 -24.70 -15.52 20.94
N GLY A 270 -24.08 -16.14 19.92
CA GLY A 270 -24.76 -16.73 18.78
C GLY A 270 -25.15 -15.69 17.72
N ASN A 271 -25.76 -16.12 16.61
CA ASN A 271 -25.98 -15.27 15.42
C ASN A 271 -26.86 -14.03 15.65
N SER A 272 -27.77 -14.05 16.64
CA SER A 272 -28.77 -12.99 16.87
C SER A 272 -28.64 -12.30 18.22
N GLY A 273 -27.58 -12.55 18.99
CA GLY A 273 -27.37 -11.93 20.29
C GLY A 273 -26.70 -10.55 20.22
N ASP A 274 -26.53 -9.89 21.37
CA ASP A 274 -25.96 -8.53 21.46
C ASP A 274 -24.47 -8.44 21.05
N PHE A 275 -23.79 -9.58 20.96
CA PHE A 275 -22.43 -9.68 20.43
C PHE A 275 -22.31 -10.92 19.54
N PRO A 276 -22.78 -10.83 18.28
CA PRO A 276 -22.87 -11.97 17.39
C PRO A 276 -21.52 -12.64 17.13
N ASP A 277 -21.51 -13.96 16.94
CA ASP A 277 -20.27 -14.73 16.75
C ASP A 277 -19.38 -14.20 15.61
N ALA A 278 -20.00 -13.69 14.54
CA ALA A 278 -19.30 -13.06 13.42
C ALA A 278 -18.56 -11.77 13.82
N GLN A 279 -19.19 -10.91 14.62
CA GLN A 279 -18.56 -9.70 15.15
C GLN A 279 -17.51 -10.05 16.20
N ALA A 280 -17.83 -11.03 17.05
CA ALA A 280 -16.97 -11.50 18.10
C ALA A 280 -15.63 -11.99 17.52
N ARG A 281 -15.67 -12.83 16.48
CA ARG A 281 -14.48 -13.34 15.77
C ARG A 281 -13.53 -12.25 15.25
N LEU A 282 -14.03 -11.04 14.96
CA LEU A 282 -13.29 -9.95 14.33
C LEU A 282 -12.77 -8.88 15.30
N LEU A 283 -13.09 -8.98 16.59
CA LEU A 283 -12.54 -8.11 17.63
C LEU A 283 -11.26 -8.73 18.22
N MET A 284 -10.15 -8.00 18.10
CA MET A 284 -8.83 -8.42 18.54
C MET A 284 -8.29 -7.51 19.64
N VAL A 285 -7.51 -8.07 20.57
CA VAL A 285 -6.83 -7.35 21.65
C VAL A 285 -5.38 -7.83 21.77
N GLY A 286 -4.47 -6.91 22.11
CA GLY A 286 -3.07 -7.25 22.42
C GLY A 286 -2.31 -6.02 22.92
N ALA A 287 -1.05 -6.19 23.32
CA ALA A 287 -0.24 -5.06 23.74
C ALA A 287 0.07 -4.13 22.56
N ALA A 288 0.02 -2.81 22.80
CA ALA A 288 0.06 -1.82 21.72
C ALA A 288 1.41 -1.79 20.96
N ALA A 289 2.51 -2.13 21.65
CA ALA A 289 3.86 -2.03 21.09
C ALA A 289 4.45 -3.38 20.64
N TYR A 290 4.32 -4.43 21.44
CA TYR A 290 4.99 -5.71 21.19
C TYR A 290 4.04 -6.89 21.43
N GLY A 291 4.21 -7.97 20.67
CA GLY A 291 3.42 -9.19 20.84
C GLY A 291 2.42 -9.42 19.72
N ARG A 292 1.39 -10.25 19.98
CA ARG A 292 0.38 -10.65 18.99
C ARG A 292 -1.02 -10.21 19.42
N LEU A 293 -1.76 -9.61 18.49
CA LEU A 293 -3.21 -9.38 18.63
C LEU A 293 -3.95 -10.72 18.52
N SER A 294 -4.86 -10.99 19.45
CA SER A 294 -5.66 -12.22 19.49
C SER A 294 -7.02 -11.96 20.15
N ASN A 295 -7.82 -13.01 20.39
CA ASN A 295 -9.01 -12.95 21.24
C ASN A 295 -8.71 -12.74 22.75
N ARG A 296 -7.43 -12.73 23.14
CA ARG A 296 -6.96 -12.57 24.52
C ARG A 296 -5.55 -12.00 24.56
N VAL A 297 -5.20 -11.37 25.67
CA VAL A 297 -3.84 -10.93 25.96
C VAL A 297 -3.42 -11.34 27.37
N ARG A 298 -2.19 -11.87 27.48
CA ARG A 298 -1.58 -12.27 28.74
C ARG A 298 -0.48 -11.29 29.10
N LEU A 299 -0.65 -10.61 30.22
CA LEU A 299 0.32 -9.64 30.73
C LEU A 299 1.37 -10.37 31.58
N PRO A 300 2.67 -10.04 31.44
CA PRO A 300 3.75 -10.70 32.17
C PRO A 300 3.60 -10.47 33.68
N ALA A 301 4.01 -11.47 34.47
CA ALA A 301 4.11 -11.33 35.91
C ALA A 301 5.40 -10.59 36.31
N LEU A 302 5.51 -10.22 37.58
CA LEU A 302 6.77 -9.76 38.14
C LEU A 302 7.65 -10.98 38.48
N PRO A 303 8.97 -10.94 38.22
CA PRO A 303 9.90 -11.94 38.72
C PRO A 303 9.85 -12.08 40.24
N GLY A 304 10.17 -13.27 40.75
CA GLY A 304 10.19 -13.53 42.20
C GLY A 304 11.14 -12.57 42.93
N GLY A 305 10.66 -11.94 44.01
CA GLY A 305 11.42 -10.97 44.80
C GLY A 305 11.29 -9.52 44.33
N VAL A 306 10.65 -9.25 43.19
CA VAL A 306 10.40 -7.90 42.68
C VAL A 306 8.95 -7.49 42.98
N THR A 307 8.78 -6.28 43.52
CA THR A 307 7.45 -5.72 43.83
C THR A 307 7.30 -4.34 43.20
N LEU A 308 6.16 -4.09 42.56
CA LEU A 308 5.74 -2.76 42.13
C LEU A 308 4.49 -2.37 42.92
N LYS A 309 4.45 -1.14 43.44
CA LYS A 309 3.25 -0.61 44.09
C LYS A 309 2.19 -0.24 43.05
N HIS A 310 2.63 0.28 41.91
CA HIS A 310 1.81 0.62 40.75
C HIS A 310 2.35 -0.09 39.50
N ASP A 311 1.51 -0.82 38.77
CA ASP A 311 1.85 -1.52 37.51
C ASP A 311 0.90 -1.07 36.38
N PHE A 312 1.39 -0.95 35.15
CA PHE A 312 0.66 -0.33 34.04
C PHE A 312 0.96 -0.96 32.69
N PHE A 313 -0.10 -1.16 31.88
CA PHE A 313 0.02 -1.63 30.49
C PHE A 313 -0.88 -0.84 29.55
N THR A 314 -0.42 -0.62 28.32
CA THR A 314 -1.24 -0.12 27.22
C THR A 314 -1.59 -1.25 26.26
N LEU A 315 -2.88 -1.51 26.10
CA LEU A 315 -3.44 -2.49 25.19
C LEU A 315 -4.17 -1.81 24.03
N GLU A 316 -4.00 -2.37 22.86
CA GLU A 316 -4.73 -2.02 21.68
C GLU A 316 -5.92 -2.96 21.47
N VAL A 317 -7.06 -2.39 21.13
CA VAL A 317 -8.27 -3.10 20.73
C VAL A 317 -8.61 -2.72 19.29
N LEU A 318 -8.79 -3.75 18.45
CA LEU A 318 -8.98 -3.60 17.02
C LEU A 318 -10.25 -4.33 16.58
N ASP A 319 -11.24 -3.58 16.12
CA ASP A 319 -12.38 -4.15 15.38
C ASP A 319 -11.99 -4.21 13.91
N LEU A 320 -11.69 -5.43 13.43
CA LEU A 320 -11.24 -5.64 12.05
C LEU A 320 -12.32 -5.25 11.03
N THR A 321 -13.60 -5.27 11.42
CA THR A 321 -14.72 -4.91 10.54
C THR A 321 -14.58 -3.47 10.08
N THR A 322 -14.63 -2.53 11.02
CA THR A 322 -14.48 -1.11 10.68
C THR A 322 -13.08 -0.84 10.15
N TYR A 323 -12.05 -1.41 10.79
CA TYR A 323 -10.65 -1.11 10.46
C TYR A 323 -10.23 -1.46 9.03
N LEU A 324 -10.79 -2.52 8.45
CA LEU A 324 -10.42 -2.98 7.10
C LEU A 324 -11.42 -2.58 6.02
N THR A 325 -12.71 -2.42 6.34
CA THR A 325 -13.75 -2.11 5.34
C THR A 325 -14.29 -0.68 5.42
N GLY A 326 -13.98 0.05 6.49
CA GLY A 326 -14.58 1.34 6.80
C GLY A 326 -16.05 1.26 7.17
N THR A 327 -16.67 2.43 7.30
CA THR A 327 -18.10 2.59 7.61
C THR A 327 -18.80 3.36 6.48
N PRO A 328 -19.44 2.67 5.52
CA PRO A 328 -20.18 3.32 4.45
C PRO A 328 -21.27 4.25 4.99
N ASP A 329 -21.60 5.29 4.22
CA ASP A 329 -22.65 6.24 4.57
C ASP A 329 -24.03 5.56 4.62
N ALA A 330 -24.69 5.56 5.78
CA ALA A 330 -26.00 4.95 5.95
C ALA A 330 -27.12 5.68 5.19
N ALA A 331 -26.90 6.94 4.80
CA ALA A 331 -27.86 7.69 3.98
C ALA A 331 -27.86 7.21 2.51
N PHE A 332 -26.76 6.64 2.04
CA PHE A 332 -26.66 6.11 0.68
C PHE A 332 -27.42 4.80 0.53
N ASN A 333 -28.42 4.74 -0.35
CA ASN A 333 -29.20 3.51 -0.54
C ASN A 333 -28.35 2.30 -0.93
N GLY A 334 -27.25 2.49 -1.68
CA GLY A 334 -26.35 1.41 -2.04
C GLY A 334 -25.77 0.69 -0.83
N SER A 335 -25.45 1.40 0.26
CA SER A 335 -24.86 0.79 1.47
C SER A 335 -25.80 -0.12 2.24
N LYS A 336 -27.12 -0.02 2.00
CA LYS A 336 -28.15 -0.83 2.66
C LYS A 336 -28.31 -2.22 2.06
N ILE A 337 -28.05 -2.36 0.76
CA ILE A 337 -28.20 -3.61 0.00
C ILE A 337 -26.85 -4.24 -0.38
N GLU A 338 -25.77 -3.45 -0.43
CA GLU A 338 -24.43 -3.93 -0.72
C GLU A 338 -23.95 -4.99 0.29
N PRO A 339 -23.65 -6.22 -0.15
CA PRO A 339 -23.01 -7.21 0.71
C PRO A 339 -21.65 -6.70 1.16
N LYS A 340 -21.39 -6.74 2.47
CA LYS A 340 -20.12 -6.28 3.02
C LYS A 340 -18.97 -7.17 2.54
N PRO A 341 -17.79 -6.60 2.23
CA PRO A 341 -16.59 -7.37 1.95
C PRO A 341 -16.25 -8.33 3.10
N ILE A 342 -15.86 -9.57 2.77
CA ILE A 342 -15.61 -10.62 3.76
C ILE A 342 -14.16 -10.54 4.25
N ILE A 343 -13.99 -10.39 5.55
CA ILE A 343 -12.67 -10.41 6.19
C ILE A 343 -12.19 -11.85 6.37
N ARG A 344 -10.96 -12.11 5.91
CA ARG A 344 -10.27 -13.38 6.01
C ARG A 344 -9.17 -13.28 7.08
N LEU A 345 -9.06 -14.30 7.92
CA LEU A 345 -8.14 -14.36 9.06
C LEU A 345 -7.17 -15.50 8.86
N HIS A 346 -5.96 -15.30 9.38
CA HIS A 346 -4.90 -16.30 9.47
C HIS A 346 -4.37 -16.80 8.11
N ASP A 347 -4.57 -16.04 7.02
CA ASP A 347 -4.08 -16.41 5.71
C ASP A 347 -2.57 -16.17 5.56
N HIS A 348 -1.92 -17.01 4.73
CA HIS A 348 -0.58 -16.78 4.23
C HIS A 348 -0.58 -15.58 3.27
N ILE A 349 0.32 -14.61 3.48
CA ILE A 349 0.46 -13.44 2.62
C ILE A 349 1.94 -13.18 2.34
N GLN A 350 2.30 -13.12 1.05
CA GLN A 350 3.59 -12.67 0.57
C GLN A 350 3.40 -11.35 -0.21
N LEU A 351 4.03 -10.28 0.27
CA LEU A 351 3.99 -8.98 -0.38
C LEU A 351 5.09 -8.91 -1.46
N LEU A 352 4.70 -8.55 -2.69
CA LEU A 352 5.53 -8.55 -3.89
C LEU A 352 5.99 -7.12 -4.17
N SER A 353 7.30 -6.86 -4.09
CA SER A 353 7.84 -5.49 -4.08
C SER A 353 8.14 -4.92 -5.46
N SER A 354 8.25 -5.78 -6.47
CA SER A 354 8.63 -5.43 -7.84
C SER A 354 7.80 -6.18 -8.87
N GLY A 355 7.83 -5.72 -10.13
CA GLY A 355 7.12 -6.41 -11.20
C GLY A 355 7.69 -7.83 -11.44
N ASN A 356 9.00 -8.03 -11.24
CA ASN A 356 9.60 -9.35 -11.22
C ASN A 356 9.00 -10.28 -10.14
N ASP A 357 8.76 -9.76 -8.94
CA ASP A 357 8.13 -10.54 -7.86
C ASP A 357 6.68 -10.91 -8.23
N VAL A 358 5.95 -9.99 -8.88
CA VAL A 358 4.59 -10.24 -9.41
C VAL A 358 4.61 -11.36 -10.45
N MET A 359 5.55 -11.34 -11.39
CA MET A 359 5.67 -12.37 -12.41
C MET A 359 6.09 -13.74 -11.85
N GLY A 360 6.99 -13.79 -10.86
CA GLY A 360 7.28 -15.04 -10.15
C GLY A 360 6.06 -15.61 -9.42
N GLY A 361 5.19 -14.73 -8.91
CA GLY A 361 3.89 -15.12 -8.39
C GLY A 361 2.96 -15.68 -9.46
N LEU A 362 2.91 -15.08 -10.65
CA LEU A 362 2.14 -15.60 -11.78
C LEU A 362 2.64 -16.99 -12.21
N SER A 363 3.95 -17.19 -12.29
CA SER A 363 4.53 -18.52 -12.55
C SER A 363 4.07 -19.56 -11.53
N ALA A 364 4.07 -19.20 -10.24
CA ALA A 364 3.57 -20.08 -9.18
C ALA A 364 2.07 -20.39 -9.32
N ILE A 365 1.26 -19.48 -9.90
CA ILE A 365 -0.16 -19.76 -10.18
C ILE A 365 -0.32 -20.79 -11.31
N VAL A 366 0.41 -20.64 -12.42
CA VAL A 366 0.19 -21.45 -13.64
C VAL A 366 1.01 -22.73 -13.70
N GLU A 367 2.01 -22.90 -12.82
CA GLU A 367 2.85 -24.10 -12.75
C GLU A 367 2.01 -25.40 -12.68
N GLY A 368 2.57 -26.52 -13.14
CA GLY A 368 2.14 -27.87 -12.71
C GLY A 368 0.75 -28.33 -13.11
N SER A 369 0.15 -27.74 -14.15
CA SER A 369 -1.18 -28.11 -14.70
C SER A 369 -2.30 -28.10 -13.65
N PRO A 370 -2.79 -26.90 -13.25
CA PRO A 370 -3.86 -26.78 -12.27
C PRO A 370 -5.21 -27.32 -12.77
N ASP A 371 -6.07 -27.73 -11.84
CA ASP A 371 -7.44 -28.21 -12.13
C ASP A 371 -8.31 -27.08 -12.72
N ASP A 372 -8.04 -25.85 -12.26
CA ASP A 372 -8.69 -24.62 -12.72
C ASP A 372 -7.67 -23.48 -12.65
N ALA A 373 -7.69 -22.58 -13.64
CA ALA A 373 -6.82 -21.42 -13.71
C ALA A 373 -7.53 -20.23 -14.35
N LEU A 374 -7.37 -19.07 -13.71
CA LEU A 374 -7.97 -17.80 -14.09
C LEU A 374 -6.88 -16.74 -14.15
N LEU A 375 -6.91 -15.92 -15.19
CA LEU A 375 -6.00 -14.79 -15.34
C LEU A 375 -6.76 -13.58 -15.89
N VAL A 376 -6.56 -12.45 -15.23
CA VAL A 376 -7.12 -11.15 -15.61
C VAL A 376 -5.96 -10.19 -15.76
N GLY A 377 -6.03 -9.34 -16.77
CA GLY A 377 -5.09 -8.25 -16.96
C GLY A 377 -5.62 -7.26 -17.97
N GLU A 378 -5.06 -6.06 -17.97
CA GLU A 378 -5.36 -5.08 -19.02
C GLU A 378 -4.80 -5.54 -20.38
N THR A 379 -3.71 -6.30 -20.36
CA THR A 379 -3.11 -7.03 -21.48
C THR A 379 -2.42 -8.28 -20.92
N ILE A 380 -2.37 -9.35 -21.71
CA ILE A 380 -1.68 -10.60 -21.36
C ILE A 380 -0.78 -10.95 -22.55
N GLU A 381 0.50 -10.60 -22.47
CA GLU A 381 1.52 -11.03 -23.42
C GLU A 381 1.98 -12.46 -23.11
N GLU A 382 2.19 -13.25 -24.15
CA GLU A 382 2.41 -14.71 -24.06
C GLU A 382 3.86 -15.10 -24.44
N ASP A 383 4.70 -14.12 -24.76
CA ASP A 383 5.91 -14.30 -25.57
C ASP A 383 7.22 -13.82 -24.90
N PHE A 384 7.22 -13.73 -23.56
CA PHE A 384 8.37 -13.32 -22.77
C PHE A 384 8.61 -14.23 -21.56
N THR A 385 9.88 -14.43 -21.17
CA THR A 385 10.23 -15.35 -20.07
C THR A 385 9.74 -14.86 -18.71
N LEU A 386 8.94 -15.66 -18.01
CA LEU A 386 8.63 -15.41 -16.60
C LEU A 386 9.74 -15.94 -15.67
N PRO A 387 9.94 -15.37 -14.47
CA PRO A 387 10.75 -16.00 -13.44
C PRO A 387 10.24 -17.41 -13.13
N PRO A 388 11.12 -18.38 -12.88
CA PRO A 388 10.68 -19.77 -12.73
C PRO A 388 9.89 -20.02 -11.45
N ASP A 389 10.14 -19.25 -10.38
CA ASP A 389 9.42 -19.32 -9.12
C ASP A 389 9.44 -17.97 -8.36
N LEU A 390 8.85 -17.97 -7.16
CA LEU A 390 8.82 -16.83 -6.23
C LEU A 390 10.17 -16.56 -5.51
N ALA A 391 11.12 -17.48 -5.56
CA ALA A 391 12.40 -17.38 -4.85
C ALA A 391 13.52 -16.79 -5.73
N THR A 392 13.43 -16.98 -7.04
CA THR A 392 14.44 -16.62 -8.04
C THR A 392 13.86 -15.61 -9.04
N THR A 393 13.33 -14.50 -8.50
CA THR A 393 12.70 -13.44 -9.30
C THR A 393 13.68 -12.36 -9.76
N GLN A 394 14.87 -12.31 -9.19
CA GLN A 394 15.78 -11.17 -9.33
C GLN A 394 17.14 -11.58 -9.90
N TRP A 395 17.80 -10.63 -10.55
CA TRP A 395 19.19 -10.77 -10.99
C TRP A 395 20.12 -10.97 -9.77
N PRO A 396 21.17 -11.81 -9.83
CA PRO A 396 21.66 -12.56 -10.99
C PRO A 396 21.03 -13.94 -11.19
N ASP A 397 20.11 -14.35 -10.33
CA ASP A 397 19.51 -15.69 -10.42
C ASP A 397 18.55 -15.80 -11.62
N PHE A 398 17.89 -14.70 -11.97
CA PHE A 398 17.00 -14.60 -13.13
C PHE A 398 17.56 -13.67 -14.22
N PRO A 399 17.64 -14.11 -15.50
CA PRO A 399 17.34 -15.45 -16.02
C PRO A 399 18.53 -16.43 -15.92
N ALA A 400 18.27 -17.74 -16.02
CA ALA A 400 19.31 -18.78 -16.01
C ALA A 400 20.14 -18.81 -17.31
N LEU A 401 21.40 -19.29 -17.23
CA LEU A 401 22.24 -19.45 -18.42
C LEU A 401 21.94 -20.76 -19.17
N PRO A 402 21.85 -20.73 -20.52
CA PRO A 402 21.69 -21.94 -21.32
C PRO A 402 22.91 -22.88 -21.24
N GLY A 403 22.67 -24.19 -21.43
CA GLY A 403 23.67 -25.14 -21.94
C GLY A 403 24.95 -25.34 -21.11
N GLY A 404 24.96 -25.04 -19.81
CA GLY A 404 26.15 -25.17 -18.97
C GLY A 404 27.19 -24.06 -19.18
N LEU A 405 26.82 -22.96 -19.86
CA LEU A 405 27.66 -21.78 -19.97
C LEU A 405 27.99 -21.22 -18.59
N THR A 406 29.27 -20.89 -18.39
CA THR A 406 29.75 -20.26 -17.16
C THR A 406 29.83 -18.75 -17.37
N ALA A 407 29.21 -17.99 -16.46
CA ALA A 407 29.25 -16.53 -16.54
C ALA A 407 30.68 -15.99 -16.41
N THR A 408 31.00 -14.95 -17.16
CA THR A 408 32.21 -14.17 -16.94
C THR A 408 32.10 -13.40 -15.61
N MET A 409 33.09 -13.56 -14.72
CA MET A 409 33.08 -13.03 -13.35
C MET A 409 34.18 -11.98 -13.10
N GLU A 410 34.60 -11.23 -14.12
CA GLU A 410 35.65 -10.22 -13.98
C GLU A 410 35.25 -9.06 -13.07
N ASP A 411 36.22 -8.51 -12.32
CA ASP A 411 35.99 -7.40 -11.40
C ASP A 411 35.72 -6.06 -12.12
N SER A 412 36.06 -5.95 -13.41
CA SER A 412 35.85 -4.72 -14.20
C SER A 412 35.66 -5.00 -15.69
N LEU A 413 34.86 -4.18 -16.38
CA LEU A 413 34.70 -4.24 -17.83
C LEU A 413 35.78 -3.42 -18.57
N PRO A 414 36.40 -3.95 -19.64
CA PRO A 414 37.47 -3.30 -20.40
C PRO A 414 37.11 -1.90 -20.88
N PRO A 415 38.07 -0.94 -20.83
CA PRO A 415 37.83 0.43 -21.28
C PRO A 415 37.60 0.56 -22.79
N ASN A 416 38.16 -0.34 -23.60
CA ASN A 416 38.04 -0.35 -25.05
C ASN A 416 36.79 -1.09 -25.57
N LEU A 417 35.98 -1.70 -24.70
CA LEU A 417 34.81 -2.50 -25.11
C LEU A 417 33.83 -1.74 -26.02
N ARG A 418 33.68 -0.41 -25.84
CA ARG A 418 32.84 0.42 -26.73
C ARG A 418 33.32 0.39 -28.18
N ALA A 419 34.63 0.47 -28.40
CA ALA A 419 35.20 0.47 -29.74
C ALA A 419 35.02 -0.91 -30.39
N GLU A 420 35.27 -1.99 -29.64
CA GLU A 420 35.04 -3.36 -30.08
C GLU A 420 33.57 -3.62 -30.45
N LEU A 421 32.62 -3.10 -29.66
CA LEU A 421 31.19 -3.21 -29.95
C LEU A 421 30.82 -2.49 -31.25
N ILE A 422 31.36 -1.28 -31.51
CA ILE A 422 31.09 -0.54 -32.75
C ILE A 422 31.68 -1.27 -33.96
N GLU A 423 32.87 -1.86 -33.82
CA GLU A 423 33.56 -2.55 -34.92
C GLU A 423 32.90 -3.88 -35.30
N HIS A 424 32.31 -4.59 -34.33
CA HIS A 424 31.85 -5.98 -34.53
C HIS A 424 30.32 -6.19 -34.44
N SER A 425 29.54 -5.15 -34.14
CA SER A 425 28.08 -5.22 -34.06
C SER A 425 27.40 -4.66 -35.32
N THR A 426 26.17 -5.06 -35.58
CA THR A 426 25.42 -4.67 -36.79
C THR A 426 23.97 -4.30 -36.47
N ALA A 427 23.34 -3.46 -37.31
CA ALA A 427 21.93 -3.12 -37.26
C ALA A 427 21.29 -3.22 -38.66
N ALA A 428 20.07 -3.75 -38.77
CA ALA A 428 19.34 -3.88 -40.04
C ALA A 428 17.82 -3.80 -39.84
N PHE A 429 17.08 -3.31 -40.82
CA PHE A 429 15.61 -3.38 -40.79
C PHE A 429 15.09 -4.82 -40.81
N ILE A 430 13.93 -5.07 -40.22
CA ILE A 430 13.30 -6.40 -40.19
C ILE A 430 12.39 -6.58 -41.42
N ASP A 431 12.49 -7.74 -42.08
CA ASP A 431 11.60 -8.14 -43.18
C ASP A 431 10.33 -8.84 -42.63
N GLU A 432 9.27 -8.06 -42.40
CA GLU A 432 7.94 -8.56 -41.98
C GLU A 432 6.91 -8.57 -43.12
N GLY A 433 7.38 -8.46 -44.37
CA GLY A 433 6.53 -8.25 -45.54
C GLY A 433 6.65 -6.83 -46.10
N GLN A 434 6.03 -6.60 -47.26
CA GLN A 434 6.14 -5.31 -47.96
C GLN A 434 4.94 -4.38 -47.70
N PRO A 435 5.20 -3.09 -47.47
CA PRO A 435 6.54 -2.49 -47.35
C PRO A 435 7.20 -2.76 -45.99
N VAL A 436 8.54 -2.68 -46.00
CA VAL A 436 9.44 -2.96 -44.88
C VAL A 436 9.00 -2.22 -43.61
N ASP A 437 9.08 -2.89 -42.47
CA ASP A 437 8.73 -2.35 -41.17
C ASP A 437 9.82 -1.39 -40.64
N VAL A 438 9.44 -0.46 -39.76
CA VAL A 438 10.36 0.50 -39.11
C VAL A 438 11.22 -0.15 -38.02
N ASN A 439 10.90 -1.38 -37.64
CA ASN A 439 11.60 -2.16 -36.62
C ASN A 439 13.02 -2.56 -37.06
N VAL A 440 13.96 -2.60 -36.11
CA VAL A 440 15.40 -2.86 -36.37
C VAL A 440 15.90 -4.03 -35.53
N LEU A 441 16.64 -4.93 -36.16
CA LEU A 441 17.38 -5.99 -35.50
C LEU A 441 18.80 -5.52 -35.16
N LEU A 442 19.11 -5.43 -33.86
CA LEU A 442 20.43 -5.08 -33.33
C LEU A 442 21.19 -6.34 -32.91
N THR A 443 22.32 -6.62 -33.56
CA THR A 443 23.19 -7.76 -33.24
C THR A 443 24.47 -7.26 -32.58
N LEU A 444 24.61 -7.53 -31.28
CA LEU A 444 25.77 -7.14 -30.47
C LEU A 444 26.75 -8.31 -30.33
N THR A 445 27.99 -8.11 -30.78
CA THR A 445 29.05 -9.13 -30.73
C THR A 445 30.22 -8.64 -29.87
N GLY A 446 30.80 -9.54 -29.08
CA GLY A 446 31.95 -9.23 -28.22
C GLY A 446 31.58 -8.89 -26.78
N LEU A 447 30.46 -9.43 -26.29
CA LEU A 447 30.00 -9.22 -24.93
C LEU A 447 30.49 -10.34 -23.98
N PRO A 448 30.64 -10.08 -22.66
CA PRO A 448 30.94 -11.13 -21.69
C PRO A 448 29.76 -12.12 -21.57
N VAL A 449 30.07 -13.42 -21.51
CA VAL A 449 29.04 -14.46 -21.38
C VAL A 449 28.33 -14.32 -20.04
N GLY A 450 27.00 -14.43 -20.07
CA GLY A 450 26.15 -14.28 -18.90
C GLY A 450 26.02 -12.85 -18.37
N ALA A 451 26.56 -11.85 -19.06
CA ALA A 451 26.21 -10.45 -18.80
C ALA A 451 24.76 -10.17 -19.22
N ALA A 452 24.07 -9.31 -18.48
CA ALA A 452 22.84 -8.67 -18.93
C ALA A 452 23.19 -7.41 -19.72
N VAL A 453 22.53 -7.22 -20.86
CA VAL A 453 22.66 -6.02 -21.67
C VAL A 453 21.31 -5.39 -21.91
N ARG A 454 21.25 -4.08 -21.77
CA ARG A 454 20.06 -3.24 -22.05
C ARG A 454 20.47 -2.17 -23.05
N ALA A 455 19.71 -2.06 -24.14
CA ALA A 455 19.93 -1.12 -25.22
C ALA A 455 18.83 -0.06 -25.23
N TYR A 456 19.19 1.20 -25.01
CA TYR A 456 18.30 2.36 -25.05
C TYR A 456 18.54 3.14 -26.33
N HIS A 457 17.73 2.89 -27.37
CA HIS A 457 17.82 3.67 -28.60
C HIS A 457 17.38 5.12 -28.35
N ARG A 458 17.97 6.05 -29.08
CA ARG A 458 17.60 7.45 -29.05
C ARG A 458 16.63 7.73 -30.19
N ARG A 459 15.43 8.17 -29.83
CA ARG A 459 14.35 8.47 -30.76
C ARG A 459 14.07 9.97 -30.79
N LEU A 460 13.42 10.41 -31.86
CA LEU A 460 12.91 11.76 -31.96
C LEU A 460 11.67 11.92 -31.07
N GLY A 461 11.78 12.75 -30.04
CA GLY A 461 10.71 13.09 -29.11
C GLY A 461 9.82 14.22 -29.59
N THR A 462 9.03 14.78 -28.67
CA THR A 462 8.28 16.00 -28.96
C THR A 462 9.23 17.18 -29.21
N ASP A 463 8.92 18.02 -30.20
CA ASP A 463 9.73 19.19 -30.59
C ASP A 463 11.16 18.88 -31.08
N PHE A 464 11.35 17.73 -31.76
CA PHE A 464 12.65 17.30 -32.28
C PHE A 464 13.74 17.15 -31.21
N THR A 465 13.35 17.00 -29.94
CA THR A 465 14.29 16.71 -28.85
C THR A 465 14.67 15.23 -28.86
N GLU A 466 15.90 14.91 -28.47
CA GLU A 466 16.37 13.53 -28.42
C GLU A 466 15.90 12.87 -27.10
N GLU A 467 15.11 11.81 -27.20
CA GLU A 467 14.61 11.04 -26.06
C GLU A 467 15.12 9.60 -26.09
N ARG A 468 15.19 8.94 -24.93
CA ARG A 468 15.44 7.49 -24.86
C ARG A 468 14.14 6.72 -25.04
N GLY A 469 14.07 5.88 -26.05
CA GLY A 469 12.94 4.96 -26.24
C GLY A 469 12.97 3.77 -25.28
N ASP A 470 11.98 2.89 -25.41
CA ASP A 470 11.74 1.77 -24.48
C ASP A 470 12.83 0.70 -24.53
N GLY A 471 13.48 0.58 -25.69
CA GLY A 471 14.67 -0.23 -25.85
C GLY A 471 14.39 -1.74 -25.75
N ALA A 472 15.47 -2.52 -25.83
CA ALA A 472 15.44 -3.97 -25.72
C ALA A 472 16.55 -4.46 -24.80
N GLY A 473 16.40 -5.65 -24.23
CA GLY A 473 17.37 -6.23 -23.33
C GLY A 473 17.42 -7.74 -23.41
N GLY A 474 18.46 -8.31 -22.82
CA GLY A 474 18.62 -9.75 -22.75
C GLY A 474 19.86 -10.16 -21.99
N THR A 475 20.05 -11.47 -21.85
CA THR A 475 21.28 -12.04 -21.29
C THR A 475 22.09 -12.69 -22.39
N VAL A 476 23.41 -12.52 -22.32
CA VAL A 476 24.34 -13.08 -23.29
C VAL A 476 24.44 -14.58 -23.08
N GLY A 477 23.62 -15.34 -23.81
CA GLY A 477 23.47 -16.79 -23.70
C GLY A 477 24.12 -17.58 -24.85
N THR A 478 24.85 -16.92 -25.74
CA THR A 478 25.47 -17.54 -26.93
C THR A 478 26.89 -17.01 -27.11
N GLU A 479 27.78 -17.82 -27.68
CA GLU A 479 29.13 -17.44 -28.08
C GLU A 479 29.33 -17.58 -29.59
N VAL A 480 30.20 -16.73 -30.14
CA VAL A 480 30.71 -16.81 -31.51
C VAL A 480 32.18 -17.23 -31.51
N ALA A 481 32.68 -17.71 -32.66
CA ALA A 481 34.09 -18.08 -32.79
C ALA A 481 35.01 -16.89 -32.47
N ALA A 482 36.09 -17.15 -31.73
CA ALA A 482 37.05 -16.12 -31.32
C ALA A 482 37.66 -15.38 -32.53
N LEU A 483 37.86 -14.07 -32.38
CA LEU A 483 38.40 -13.19 -33.41
C LEU A 483 39.47 -12.27 -32.82
N SER A 484 40.56 -12.02 -33.55
CA SER A 484 41.58 -11.05 -33.15
C SER A 484 40.99 -9.64 -33.08
N GLY A 485 41.26 -8.91 -31.99
CA GLY A 485 40.71 -7.56 -31.76
C GLY A 485 39.47 -7.51 -30.88
N ARG A 486 38.91 -8.67 -30.49
CA ARG A 486 37.73 -8.78 -29.63
C ARG A 486 38.07 -9.43 -28.30
N THR A 487 37.74 -8.77 -27.19
CA THR A 487 38.07 -9.24 -25.83
C THR A 487 37.18 -10.41 -25.40
N TYR A 488 35.87 -10.34 -25.69
CA TYR A 488 34.92 -11.41 -25.37
C TYR A 488 34.32 -12.03 -26.63
N ASN A 489 33.62 -13.15 -26.46
CA ASN A 489 33.04 -13.89 -27.58
C ASN A 489 31.51 -14.03 -27.50
N GLY A 490 30.87 -13.40 -26.53
CA GLY A 490 29.43 -13.45 -26.39
C GLY A 490 28.70 -12.69 -27.49
N LEU A 491 27.52 -13.20 -27.83
CA LEU A 491 26.60 -12.67 -28.83
C LEU A 491 25.23 -12.44 -28.19
N LEU A 492 24.60 -11.31 -28.52
CA LEU A 492 23.21 -11.00 -28.17
C LEU A 492 22.50 -10.34 -29.35
N VAL A 493 21.30 -10.81 -29.66
CA VAL A 493 20.44 -10.24 -30.70
C VAL A 493 19.21 -9.64 -30.03
N LEU A 494 18.88 -8.39 -30.40
CA LEU A 494 17.79 -7.61 -29.82
C LEU A 494 16.89 -7.05 -30.93
N ARG A 495 15.58 -7.17 -30.75
CA ARG A 495 14.56 -6.50 -31.58
C ARG A 495 14.25 -5.13 -30.99
N LEU A 496 14.44 -4.06 -31.76
CA LEU A 496 14.10 -2.69 -31.37
C LEU A 496 12.85 -2.24 -32.13
N GLU A 497 11.81 -1.89 -31.39
CA GLU A 497 10.57 -1.34 -31.94
C GLU A 497 10.71 0.16 -32.23
N ASP A 498 10.38 0.57 -33.46
CA ASP A 498 10.49 1.95 -34.00
C ASP A 498 11.64 2.78 -33.37
N PRO A 499 12.91 2.37 -33.52
CA PRO A 499 14.01 3.00 -32.81
C PRO A 499 14.32 4.43 -33.26
N LEU A 500 13.73 4.87 -34.36
CA LEU A 500 13.87 6.22 -34.91
C LEU A 500 12.74 7.16 -34.45
N GLY A 501 11.63 6.61 -33.92
CA GLY A 501 10.47 7.38 -33.47
C GLY A 501 9.69 8.01 -34.62
N LEU A 502 9.54 7.30 -35.73
CA LEU A 502 8.91 7.81 -36.95
C LEU A 502 7.38 7.66 -36.96
N GLU A 503 6.80 6.85 -36.06
CA GLU A 503 5.35 6.71 -35.85
C GLU A 503 4.54 6.49 -37.14
N VAL A 504 5.08 5.69 -38.07
CA VAL A 504 4.44 5.45 -39.37
C VAL A 504 3.39 4.36 -39.24
N THR A 505 2.24 4.52 -39.90
CA THR A 505 1.28 3.42 -40.04
C THR A 505 1.99 2.21 -40.69
N PRO A 506 1.81 0.99 -40.15
CA PRO A 506 2.35 -0.22 -40.78
C PRO A 506 2.02 -0.23 -42.26
N GLY A 507 3.03 -0.42 -43.10
CA GLY A 507 2.84 -0.47 -44.54
C GLY A 507 2.99 0.86 -45.30
N ASN A 508 3.47 1.95 -44.68
CA ASN A 508 3.74 3.24 -45.36
C ASN A 508 5.18 3.77 -45.16
N PHE A 509 6.09 2.95 -44.65
CA PHE A 509 7.46 3.37 -44.37
C PHE A 509 8.36 3.32 -45.62
N VAL A 510 9.18 4.36 -45.82
CA VAL A 510 10.26 4.41 -46.81
C VAL A 510 11.56 4.68 -46.06
N ALA A 511 12.51 3.74 -46.13
CA ALA A 511 13.80 3.88 -45.46
C ALA A 511 14.58 5.09 -45.99
N ALA A 512 15.22 5.84 -45.08
CA ALA A 512 16.15 6.89 -45.43
C ALA A 512 17.39 6.32 -46.14
N VAL A 513 18.12 7.16 -46.89
CA VAL A 513 19.28 6.73 -47.70
C VAL A 513 20.44 6.21 -46.83
N GLU A 514 20.64 6.80 -45.64
CA GLU A 514 21.69 6.41 -44.69
C GLU A 514 21.15 6.48 -43.24
N PRO A 515 20.27 5.55 -42.83
CA PRO A 515 19.70 5.59 -41.49
C PRO A 515 20.78 5.21 -40.46
N GLN A 516 20.85 5.94 -39.35
CA GLN A 516 21.77 5.68 -38.24
C GLN A 516 21.01 5.32 -36.97
N LEU A 517 21.46 4.26 -36.28
CA LEU A 517 21.00 3.89 -34.96
C LEU A 517 21.94 4.49 -33.91
N ASN A 518 21.40 5.36 -33.05
CA ASN A 518 22.08 5.85 -31.86
C ASN A 518 21.53 5.13 -30.63
N VAL A 519 22.40 4.48 -29.86
CA VAL A 519 21.99 3.69 -28.70
C VAL A 519 22.92 3.91 -27.50
N ASP A 520 22.35 4.03 -26.31
CA ASP A 520 23.07 3.93 -25.05
C ASP A 520 22.96 2.48 -24.53
N LEU A 521 24.09 1.82 -24.27
CA LEU A 521 24.14 0.44 -23.79
C LEU A 521 24.48 0.39 -22.30
N VAL A 522 23.81 -0.49 -21.56
CA VAL A 522 24.17 -0.87 -20.18
C VAL A 522 24.60 -2.32 -20.19
N VAL A 523 25.79 -2.61 -19.70
CA VAL A 523 26.30 -3.98 -19.54
C VAL A 523 26.49 -4.25 -18.07
N VAL A 524 25.89 -5.34 -17.56
CA VAL A 524 25.93 -5.74 -16.15
C VAL A 524 26.38 -7.19 -16.04
N LEU A 525 27.50 -7.43 -15.36
CA LEU A 525 28.01 -8.76 -15.05
C LEU A 525 27.22 -9.41 -13.90
N ARG A 526 27.31 -10.74 -13.77
CA ARG A 526 26.60 -11.48 -12.70
C ARG A 526 27.10 -11.16 -11.28
N ASN A 527 28.33 -10.68 -11.14
CA ASN A 527 28.85 -10.17 -9.86
C ASN A 527 28.32 -8.76 -9.51
N GLY A 528 27.50 -8.15 -10.37
CA GLY A 528 26.90 -6.84 -10.18
C GLY A 528 27.74 -5.67 -10.72
N THR A 529 28.95 -5.94 -11.24
CA THR A 529 29.77 -4.94 -11.93
C THR A 529 29.05 -4.45 -13.18
N ARG A 530 28.97 -3.14 -13.37
CA ARG A 530 28.25 -2.53 -14.49
C ARG A 530 29.05 -1.44 -15.18
N ARG A 531 28.74 -1.20 -16.45
CA ARG A 531 29.21 -0.03 -17.20
C ARG A 531 28.16 0.45 -18.20
N ILE A 532 28.06 1.76 -18.35
CA ILE A 532 27.19 2.41 -19.33
C ILE A 532 28.08 2.91 -20.47
N TYR A 533 27.70 2.59 -21.71
CA TYR A 533 28.35 3.03 -22.94
C TYR A 533 27.37 3.91 -23.71
N GLY A 534 27.53 5.23 -23.58
CA GLY A 534 26.69 6.19 -24.29
C GLY A 534 27.08 6.36 -25.75
N ASN A 535 26.10 6.74 -26.57
CA ASN A 535 26.28 7.12 -27.97
C ASN A 535 27.05 6.07 -28.79
N VAL A 536 26.63 4.82 -28.73
CA VAL A 536 27.06 3.77 -29.67
C VAL A 536 26.30 4.01 -30.97
N GLN A 537 27.03 4.23 -32.06
CA GLN A 537 26.46 4.59 -33.35
C GLN A 537 26.71 3.46 -34.34
N LEU A 538 25.63 2.95 -34.94
CA LEU A 538 25.69 1.87 -35.92
C LEU A 538 24.89 2.28 -37.18
N PRO A 539 25.43 2.12 -38.39
CA PRO A 539 24.63 2.29 -39.60
C PRO A 539 23.55 1.20 -39.68
N ILE A 540 22.32 1.58 -40.01
CA ILE A 540 21.23 0.63 -40.24
C ILE A 540 21.29 0.19 -41.70
N SER A 541 21.48 -1.10 -41.94
CA SER A 541 21.38 -1.67 -43.28
C SER A 541 19.97 -1.48 -43.85
N THR A 542 19.87 -0.93 -45.05
CA THR A 542 18.62 -0.81 -45.82
C THR A 542 18.15 -2.13 -46.42
N THR A 543 19.01 -3.16 -46.43
CA THR A 543 18.60 -4.53 -46.76
C THR A 543 17.95 -5.15 -45.53
N ALA A 544 16.65 -5.41 -45.63
CA ALA A 544 15.88 -6.03 -44.56
C ALA A 544 16.30 -7.48 -44.33
N VAL A 545 16.28 -7.93 -43.07
CA VAL A 545 16.66 -9.27 -42.64
C VAL A 545 15.52 -9.94 -41.90
N ALA A 546 15.44 -11.27 -41.93
CA ALA A 546 14.45 -12.01 -41.16
C ALA A 546 14.66 -11.80 -39.66
N ASP A 547 13.56 -11.71 -38.89
CA ASP A 547 13.65 -11.70 -37.43
C ASP A 547 14.14 -13.06 -36.92
N THR A 548 15.31 -13.07 -36.29
CA THR A 548 15.89 -14.28 -35.69
C THR A 548 15.60 -14.39 -34.19
N THR A 549 14.89 -13.42 -33.60
CA THR A 549 14.47 -13.51 -32.20
C THR A 549 13.34 -14.54 -32.09
N THR A 550 13.48 -15.48 -31.15
CA THR A 550 12.47 -16.52 -30.92
C THR A 550 11.57 -16.09 -29.77
N PRO A 551 10.24 -15.95 -29.98
CA PRO A 551 9.27 -15.76 -28.91
C PRO A 551 9.39 -16.86 -27.85
N VAL A 552 9.37 -16.50 -26.57
CA VAL A 552 9.40 -17.49 -25.47
C VAL A 552 7.99 -17.71 -24.98
N ASP A 553 7.46 -18.92 -25.16
CA ASP A 553 6.18 -19.30 -24.54
C ASP A 553 6.31 -19.29 -23.01
N ASN A 554 5.45 -18.52 -22.38
CA ASN A 554 5.42 -18.33 -20.94
C ASN A 554 4.31 -19.12 -20.23
N GLY A 555 3.57 -19.96 -20.98
CA GLY A 555 2.50 -20.81 -20.46
C GLY A 555 1.21 -20.06 -20.11
N LEU A 556 1.17 -18.72 -20.23
CA LEU A 556 -0.05 -17.95 -19.96
C LEU A 556 -1.13 -18.15 -21.04
N ARG A 557 -0.73 -18.58 -22.25
CA ARG A 557 -1.64 -18.96 -23.34
C ARG A 557 -2.57 -20.11 -22.95
N ASP A 558 -2.06 -21.06 -22.15
CA ASP A 558 -2.78 -22.28 -21.77
C ASP A 558 -3.79 -22.07 -20.63
N VAL A 559 -3.84 -20.86 -20.04
CA VAL A 559 -4.83 -20.52 -19.02
C VAL A 559 -6.22 -20.47 -19.67
N ALA A 560 -7.07 -21.43 -19.29
CA ALA A 560 -8.38 -21.62 -19.91
C ALA A 560 -9.32 -20.40 -19.76
N ARG A 561 -9.29 -19.70 -18.61
CA ARG A 561 -10.17 -18.54 -18.35
C ARG A 561 -9.37 -17.24 -18.27
N ARG A 562 -9.41 -16.45 -19.36
CA ARG A 562 -8.69 -15.16 -19.46
C ARG A 562 -9.62 -13.96 -19.63
N GLY A 563 -9.54 -12.96 -18.76
CA GLY A 563 -10.34 -11.73 -18.85
C GLY A 563 -9.44 -10.56 -19.22
N ILE A 564 -9.63 -9.98 -20.42
CA ILE A 564 -8.79 -8.87 -20.89
C ILE A 564 -9.57 -7.55 -20.84
N GLY A 565 -9.03 -6.56 -20.14
CA GLY A 565 -9.66 -5.25 -19.95
C GLY A 565 -9.16 -4.18 -20.92
N HIS A 566 -9.24 -4.36 -22.24
CA HIS A 566 -8.57 -3.42 -23.15
C HIS A 566 -9.07 -1.97 -23.04
N ALA A 567 -8.16 -1.02 -22.85
CA ALA A 567 -8.49 0.39 -22.76
C ALA A 567 -7.78 1.24 -23.81
N GLY A 568 -8.55 1.77 -24.77
CA GLY A 568 -8.07 2.74 -25.76
C GLY A 568 -7.37 3.94 -25.13
N LEU A 569 -7.85 4.38 -23.97
CA LEU A 569 -7.34 5.52 -23.21
C LEU A 569 -5.83 5.41 -22.87
N VAL A 570 -5.33 4.18 -22.75
CA VAL A 570 -3.92 3.88 -22.46
C VAL A 570 -3.22 3.18 -23.64
N GLY A 571 -3.81 3.27 -24.83
CA GLY A 571 -3.18 2.90 -26.09
C GLY A 571 -3.51 1.48 -26.57
N LEU A 572 -4.33 0.74 -25.82
CA LEU A 572 -4.70 -0.64 -26.16
C LEU A 572 -5.84 -0.68 -27.18
N PRO A 573 -6.01 -1.79 -27.93
CA PRO A 573 -7.12 -1.93 -28.87
C PRO A 573 -8.47 -1.74 -28.18
N GLY A 574 -9.29 -0.79 -28.65
CA GLY A 574 -10.65 -0.62 -28.12
C GLY A 574 -11.62 -1.65 -28.73
N PRO A 575 -12.76 -1.94 -28.07
CA PRO A 575 -13.82 -2.73 -28.70
C PRO A 575 -14.25 -2.04 -30.01
N THR A 576 -14.23 -2.78 -31.12
CA THR A 576 -14.56 -2.24 -32.43
C THR A 576 -16.07 -2.14 -32.55
N VAL A 577 -16.62 -0.93 -32.48
CA VAL A 577 -18.05 -0.69 -32.67
C VAL A 577 -18.28 0.02 -33.99
N ASN A 578 -18.95 -0.67 -34.93
CA ASN A 578 -19.25 -0.11 -36.25
C ASN A 578 -20.45 0.82 -36.15
N LEU A 579 -20.19 2.14 -36.11
CA LEU A 579 -21.22 3.17 -36.19
C LEU A 579 -21.33 3.71 -37.63
N PRO A 580 -22.53 3.96 -38.15
CA PRO A 580 -22.70 4.63 -39.45
C PRO A 580 -22.20 6.08 -39.37
N ALA A 581 -21.91 6.70 -40.52
CA ALA A 581 -21.38 8.07 -40.61
C ALA A 581 -22.30 9.17 -40.00
N SER A 582 -23.57 8.84 -39.76
CA SER A 582 -24.54 9.69 -39.05
C SER A 582 -25.36 8.81 -38.10
N PRO A 583 -24.82 8.48 -36.92
CA PRO A 583 -25.48 7.57 -35.99
C PRO A 583 -26.69 8.25 -35.34
N SER A 584 -27.81 7.53 -35.27
CA SER A 584 -28.95 7.94 -34.46
C SER A 584 -28.63 7.78 -32.96
N ALA A 585 -29.42 8.39 -32.09
CA ALA A 585 -29.31 8.17 -30.64
C ALA A 585 -29.48 6.68 -30.26
N GLU A 586 -30.27 5.94 -31.04
CA GLU A 586 -30.45 4.50 -30.87
C GLU A 586 -29.21 3.71 -31.31
N ASP A 587 -28.54 4.11 -32.40
CA ASP A 587 -27.28 3.50 -32.84
C ASP A 587 -26.17 3.69 -31.79
N LEU A 588 -26.06 4.90 -31.24
CA LEU A 588 -25.12 5.20 -30.16
C LEU A 588 -25.41 4.39 -28.90
N LEU A 589 -26.69 4.21 -28.55
CA LEU A 589 -27.09 3.42 -27.39
C LEU A 589 -26.81 1.92 -27.61
N ASN A 590 -27.10 1.38 -28.79
CA ASN A 590 -26.79 -0.01 -29.13
C ASN A 590 -25.28 -0.28 -29.14
N ALA A 591 -24.49 0.67 -29.65
CA ALA A 591 -23.03 0.63 -29.60
C ALA A 591 -22.49 0.61 -28.16
N ALA A 592 -23.05 1.46 -27.29
CA ALA A 592 -22.74 1.49 -25.87
C ALA A 592 -22.95 0.11 -25.25
N LEU A 593 -24.13 -0.46 -25.49
CA LEU A 593 -24.57 -1.72 -24.91
C LEU A 593 -23.76 -2.90 -25.44
N GLN A 594 -23.26 -2.86 -26.68
CA GLN A 594 -22.33 -3.87 -27.20
C GLN A 594 -20.96 -3.81 -26.53
N ALA A 595 -20.48 -2.61 -26.17
CA ALA A 595 -19.22 -2.46 -25.43
C ALA A 595 -19.36 -2.82 -23.93
N MET A 596 -20.56 -2.65 -23.37
CA MET A 596 -20.85 -2.88 -21.95
C MET A 596 -21.41 -4.27 -21.63
N GLY A 597 -21.99 -4.97 -22.62
CA GLY A 597 -22.84 -6.14 -22.39
C GLY A 597 -22.11 -7.48 -22.45
N GLU A 598 -22.51 -8.41 -21.58
CA GLU A 598 -21.98 -9.78 -21.49
C GLU A 598 -22.36 -10.71 -22.67
N THR A 599 -22.95 -10.16 -23.74
CA THR A 599 -23.66 -10.94 -24.77
C THR A 599 -22.89 -11.13 -26.09
N ASN A 600 -21.69 -10.58 -26.25
CA ASN A 600 -20.96 -10.61 -27.51
C ASN A 600 -19.48 -11.07 -27.36
N PRO A 601 -19.12 -12.32 -27.72
CA PRO A 601 -17.77 -12.85 -27.53
C PRO A 601 -16.86 -12.53 -28.73
N ILE A 602 -15.96 -11.56 -28.57
CA ILE A 602 -14.70 -11.50 -29.32
C ILE A 602 -13.60 -11.70 -28.27
N GLY A 603 -12.87 -12.83 -28.31
CA GLY A 603 -11.71 -13.08 -27.42
C GLY A 603 -11.86 -12.54 -26.00
N ARG A 604 -12.89 -13.02 -25.28
CA ARG A 604 -13.49 -12.45 -24.06
C ARG A 604 -12.85 -11.20 -23.44
N ASP A 605 -13.22 -10.05 -23.99
CA ASP A 605 -13.13 -8.73 -23.37
C ASP A 605 -13.97 -8.67 -22.07
N ALA A 606 -13.39 -8.17 -20.97
CA ALA A 606 -14.10 -8.00 -19.70
C ALA A 606 -15.12 -6.82 -19.80
N PRO A 607 -16.36 -6.95 -19.27
CA PRO A 607 -17.39 -5.90 -19.34
C PRO A 607 -16.93 -4.57 -18.76
N ARG A 608 -17.19 -3.45 -19.42
CA ARG A 608 -16.76 -2.11 -18.97
C ARG A 608 -17.55 -0.98 -19.64
N LEU A 609 -17.61 0.18 -19.00
CA LEU A 609 -18.11 1.40 -19.64
C LEU A 609 -17.09 1.94 -20.66
N PRO A 610 -17.53 2.69 -21.69
CA PRO A 610 -16.60 3.40 -22.56
C PRO A 610 -15.69 4.35 -21.75
N LEU A 611 -14.40 4.41 -22.11
CA LEU A 611 -13.31 5.12 -21.39
C LEU A 611 -12.97 4.62 -19.98
N MET A 612 -13.68 3.64 -19.44
CA MET A 612 -13.38 3.02 -18.15
C MET A 612 -12.08 2.21 -18.23
N LEU A 613 -11.21 2.39 -17.24
CA LEU A 613 -10.00 1.58 -17.10
C LEU A 613 -10.28 0.37 -16.20
N ARG A 614 -9.67 -0.77 -16.54
CA ARG A 614 -9.59 -1.94 -15.66
C ARG A 614 -8.13 -2.31 -15.48
N ARG A 615 -7.58 -1.87 -14.35
CA ARG A 615 -6.13 -1.92 -14.09
C ARG A 615 -5.75 -3.11 -13.22
N GLU A 616 -6.55 -4.17 -13.18
CA GLU A 616 -6.38 -5.25 -12.23
C GLU A 616 -5.69 -6.45 -12.86
N ILE A 617 -4.58 -6.88 -12.26
CA ILE A 617 -4.05 -8.23 -12.46
C ILE A 617 -4.64 -9.08 -11.35
N LEU A 618 -5.49 -10.02 -11.72
CA LEU A 618 -6.03 -11.02 -10.81
C LEU A 618 -5.71 -12.39 -11.39
N ALA A 619 -5.07 -13.24 -10.58
CA ALA A 619 -4.81 -14.61 -10.97
C ALA A 619 -5.21 -15.55 -9.85
N GLY A 620 -5.75 -16.71 -10.23
CA GLY A 620 -6.13 -17.76 -9.30
C GLY A 620 -5.98 -19.13 -9.93
N SER A 621 -5.53 -20.10 -9.15
CA SER A 621 -5.51 -21.49 -9.58
C SER A 621 -5.87 -22.44 -8.45
N ARG A 622 -6.40 -23.60 -8.83
CA ARG A 622 -6.76 -24.68 -7.91
C ARG A 622 -5.94 -25.94 -8.21
N ARG A 623 -5.44 -26.57 -7.16
CA ARG A 623 -4.87 -27.93 -7.21
C ARG A 623 -5.41 -28.76 -6.05
N GLY A 624 -6.19 -29.79 -6.32
CA GLY A 624 -6.95 -30.49 -5.29
C GLY A 624 -7.83 -29.50 -4.55
N THR A 625 -7.79 -29.47 -3.21
CA THR A 625 -8.57 -28.52 -2.39
C THR A 625 -7.94 -27.14 -2.24
N ASN A 626 -6.71 -26.95 -2.71
CA ASN A 626 -5.91 -25.78 -2.38
C ASN A 626 -5.98 -24.73 -3.48
N TRP A 627 -6.28 -23.49 -3.09
CA TRP A 627 -6.28 -22.34 -3.98
C TRP A 627 -4.97 -21.57 -3.86
N ARG A 628 -4.48 -21.02 -4.97
CA ARG A 628 -3.47 -19.96 -4.99
C ARG A 628 -4.11 -18.71 -5.59
N GLY A 629 -3.69 -17.53 -5.14
CA GLY A 629 -4.25 -16.26 -5.58
C GLY A 629 -3.20 -15.15 -5.62
N LEU A 630 -3.32 -14.27 -6.61
CA LEU A 630 -2.47 -13.12 -6.79
C LEU A 630 -3.29 -11.89 -7.18
N ILE A 631 -2.89 -10.74 -6.64
CA ILE A 631 -3.40 -9.41 -7.04
C ILE A 631 -2.25 -8.42 -7.26
N SER A 632 -2.35 -7.64 -8.33
CA SER A 632 -1.45 -6.53 -8.66
C SER A 632 -2.16 -5.53 -9.59
N GLY A 633 -1.49 -4.44 -9.97
CA GLY A 633 -1.98 -3.48 -10.94
C GLY A 633 -1.40 -3.66 -12.36
N SER A 634 -2.22 -3.28 -13.35
CA SER A 634 -1.95 -3.08 -14.79
C SER A 634 -1.91 -4.33 -15.69
N ARG A 635 -0.88 -4.44 -16.53
CA ARG A 635 -0.74 -5.37 -17.65
C ARG A 635 0.24 -6.47 -17.31
N VAL A 636 0.01 -7.66 -17.85
CA VAL A 636 0.99 -8.74 -17.86
C VAL A 636 1.77 -8.62 -19.17
N ASP A 637 2.77 -7.74 -19.17
CA ASP A 637 3.63 -7.46 -20.33
C ASP A 637 5.11 -7.33 -19.93
N ARG A 638 5.99 -7.17 -20.92
CA ARG A 638 7.44 -6.96 -20.71
C ARG A 638 7.78 -5.77 -19.82
N SER A 639 6.88 -4.79 -19.63
CA SER A 639 7.13 -3.62 -18.78
C SER A 639 7.16 -3.96 -17.28
N LEU A 640 6.57 -5.11 -16.89
CA LEU A 640 6.67 -5.66 -15.53
C LEU A 640 8.08 -6.18 -15.21
N HIS A 641 8.97 -6.37 -16.19
CA HIS A 641 10.35 -6.76 -15.94
C HIS A 641 11.19 -5.62 -15.38
N THR A 642 10.87 -5.21 -14.16
CA THR A 642 11.62 -4.19 -13.44
C THR A 642 11.79 -4.58 -11.97
N ALA A 643 13.03 -4.50 -11.51
CA ALA A 643 13.44 -4.70 -10.11
C ALA A 643 14.63 -3.81 -9.76
N GLU A 644 15.60 -3.68 -10.67
CA GLU A 644 16.78 -2.82 -10.54
C GLU A 644 16.89 -1.81 -11.70
N PRO A 645 15.97 -0.84 -11.82
CA PRO A 645 15.92 0.08 -12.96
C PRO A 645 17.21 0.90 -13.13
N ARG A 646 17.89 1.24 -12.03
CA ARG A 646 19.21 1.91 -12.06
C ARG A 646 20.27 1.13 -12.83
N ARG A 647 20.15 -0.20 -12.86
CA ARG A 647 21.05 -1.13 -13.57
C ARG A 647 20.51 -1.52 -14.95
N GLY A 648 19.45 -0.85 -15.43
CA GLY A 648 18.78 -1.19 -16.69
C GLY A 648 17.88 -2.42 -16.59
N ALA A 649 17.44 -2.78 -15.36
CA ALA A 649 16.70 -4.00 -15.05
C ALA A 649 17.34 -5.26 -15.68
N PRO A 650 18.52 -5.67 -15.19
CA PRO A 650 19.24 -6.83 -15.70
C PRO A 650 18.34 -8.07 -15.79
N GLY A 651 18.42 -8.80 -16.90
CA GLY A 651 17.58 -9.97 -17.15
C GLY A 651 16.19 -9.67 -17.75
N SER A 652 15.86 -8.39 -17.96
CA SER A 652 14.64 -7.97 -18.65
C SER A 652 14.79 -8.05 -20.18
N PRO A 653 13.73 -8.46 -20.92
CA PRO A 653 13.70 -8.40 -22.38
C PRO A 653 13.66 -6.96 -22.94
N GLY A 654 13.51 -5.95 -22.08
CA GLY A 654 13.37 -4.55 -22.48
C GLY A 654 11.92 -4.12 -22.68
N SER A 655 11.59 -2.91 -22.22
CA SER A 655 10.32 -2.20 -22.35
C SER A 655 10.40 -0.87 -21.55
N ARG A 656 9.29 -0.16 -21.38
CA ARG A 656 9.17 0.95 -20.43
C ARG A 656 9.46 0.44 -19.01
N GLU A 657 10.28 1.17 -18.23
CA GLU A 657 10.47 0.83 -16.82
C GLU A 657 9.20 1.17 -16.03
N THR A 658 8.39 0.15 -15.72
CA THR A 658 7.13 0.35 -15.02
C THR A 658 7.08 -0.45 -13.73
N GLN A 659 7.10 0.24 -12.60
CA GLN A 659 7.06 -0.43 -11.31
C GLN A 659 5.65 -0.94 -11.02
N SER A 660 5.57 -2.18 -10.56
CA SER A 660 4.36 -2.79 -10.03
C SER A 660 4.66 -3.49 -8.71
N THR A 661 3.64 -3.58 -7.87
CA THR A 661 3.68 -4.23 -6.56
C THR A 661 2.45 -5.11 -6.45
N GLY A 662 2.41 -6.02 -5.48
CA GLY A 662 1.24 -6.88 -5.34
C GLY A 662 1.28 -7.78 -4.13
N LEU A 663 0.39 -8.76 -4.16
CA LEU A 663 0.21 -9.73 -3.09
C LEU A 663 -0.01 -11.12 -3.69
N TYR A 664 0.70 -12.10 -3.13
CA TYR A 664 0.49 -13.53 -3.39
C TYR A 664 0.02 -14.23 -2.11
N THR A 665 -0.93 -15.16 -2.25
CA THR A 665 -1.46 -15.99 -1.17
C THR A 665 -1.75 -17.40 -1.66
N GLN A 666 -1.77 -18.37 -0.74
CA GLN A 666 -2.00 -19.77 -1.07
C GLN A 666 -2.68 -20.51 0.08
N HIS A 667 -3.37 -21.59 -0.28
CA HIS A 667 -4.08 -22.60 0.51
C HIS A 667 -5.21 -22.07 1.42
N GLY A 668 -5.23 -20.77 1.74
CA GLY A 668 -6.23 -20.12 2.57
C GLY A 668 -7.46 -19.59 1.84
N ARG A 669 -8.35 -18.95 2.60
CA ARG A 669 -9.62 -18.39 2.11
C ARG A 669 -9.43 -17.09 1.33
N LEU A 670 -8.35 -16.36 1.57
CA LEU A 670 -8.00 -15.19 0.75
C LEU A 670 -7.74 -15.60 -0.70
N ALA A 671 -7.00 -16.68 -0.93
CA ALA A 671 -6.71 -17.20 -2.28
C ALA A 671 -8.01 -17.56 -3.04
N TYR A 672 -8.93 -18.25 -2.37
CA TYR A 672 -10.28 -18.53 -2.90
C TYR A 672 -11.05 -17.24 -3.22
N THR A 673 -10.96 -16.22 -2.36
CA THR A 673 -11.65 -14.94 -2.58
C THR A 673 -11.08 -14.19 -3.78
N LEU A 674 -9.76 -14.18 -3.97
CA LEU A 674 -9.12 -13.61 -5.17
C LEU A 674 -9.52 -14.38 -6.43
N ALA A 675 -9.56 -15.71 -6.38
CA ALA A 675 -10.05 -16.52 -7.48
C ALA A 675 -11.53 -16.23 -7.83
N ARG A 676 -12.38 -15.97 -6.83
CA ARG A 676 -13.78 -15.52 -7.04
C ARG A 676 -13.86 -14.15 -7.71
N HIS A 677 -12.95 -13.22 -7.37
CA HIS A 677 -12.87 -11.92 -8.04
C HIS A 677 -12.36 -12.07 -9.48
N ALA A 678 -11.35 -12.91 -9.72
CA ALA A 678 -10.91 -13.26 -11.07
C ALA A 678 -12.06 -13.89 -11.87
N LEU A 679 -12.82 -14.80 -11.26
CA LEU A 679 -13.96 -15.47 -11.91
C LEU A 679 -15.02 -14.48 -12.42
N ARG A 680 -15.22 -13.35 -11.74
CA ARG A 680 -16.17 -12.29 -12.17
C ARG A 680 -15.68 -11.47 -13.36
N ARG A 681 -14.37 -11.41 -13.56
CA ARG A 681 -13.72 -10.73 -14.70
C ARG A 681 -13.54 -11.65 -15.87
N THR A 682 -13.44 -12.95 -15.57
CA THR A 682 -13.42 -13.98 -16.56
C THR A 682 -14.85 -14.27 -17.01
N GLU A 683 -15.69 -14.92 -16.22
CA GLU A 683 -16.98 -15.41 -16.70
C GLU A 683 -18.11 -14.37 -16.57
N SER A 684 -19.03 -14.39 -17.53
CA SER A 684 -20.27 -13.60 -17.47
C SER A 684 -21.15 -14.05 -16.31
N PHE A 685 -22.02 -13.19 -15.81
CA PHE A 685 -23.00 -13.51 -14.79
C PHE A 685 -23.81 -14.77 -15.15
N TYR A 686 -24.24 -14.89 -16.41
CA TYR A 686 -25.02 -16.01 -16.93
C TYR A 686 -24.27 -17.37 -16.88
N THR A 687 -22.96 -17.36 -17.07
CA THR A 687 -22.13 -18.59 -17.11
C THR A 687 -21.51 -18.90 -15.74
N ARG A 688 -21.20 -17.87 -14.96
CA ARG A 688 -20.60 -17.99 -13.63
C ARG A 688 -21.55 -18.60 -12.62
N LEU A 689 -22.83 -18.21 -12.62
CA LEU A 689 -23.79 -18.72 -11.64
C LEU A 689 -23.91 -20.26 -11.64
N PRO A 690 -24.08 -20.93 -12.79
CA PRO A 690 -24.03 -22.39 -12.88
C PRO A 690 -22.72 -23.01 -12.34
N ILE A 691 -21.57 -22.42 -12.67
CA ILE A 691 -20.25 -22.91 -12.20
C ILE A 691 -20.19 -22.95 -10.67
N LEU A 692 -20.76 -21.94 -10.00
CA LEU A 692 -20.72 -21.84 -8.53
C LEU A 692 -21.61 -22.86 -7.81
N VAL A 693 -22.56 -23.46 -8.51
CA VAL A 693 -23.51 -24.45 -7.96
C VAL A 693 -23.05 -25.87 -8.26
N ASP A 694 -22.78 -26.15 -9.54
CA ASP A 694 -22.56 -27.50 -10.04
C ASP A 694 -21.15 -28.00 -9.75
N ASP A 695 -20.20 -27.09 -9.51
CA ASP A 695 -18.81 -27.45 -9.32
C ASP A 695 -18.46 -27.64 -7.84
N THR A 696 -18.32 -28.91 -7.45
CA THR A 696 -17.76 -29.31 -6.14
C THR A 696 -16.39 -28.68 -5.86
N ASN A 697 -15.69 -28.19 -6.88
CA ASN A 697 -14.40 -27.53 -6.77
C ASN A 697 -14.46 -26.08 -6.25
N TRP A 698 -15.62 -25.43 -6.26
CA TRP A 698 -15.79 -24.04 -5.80
C TRP A 698 -16.34 -23.94 -4.36
N GLY A 699 -16.22 -25.00 -3.57
CA GLY A 699 -16.42 -24.97 -2.11
C GLY A 699 -15.44 -24.01 -1.43
N GLU A 700 -15.93 -23.20 -0.49
CA GLU A 700 -15.04 -22.35 0.31
C GLU A 700 -14.13 -23.22 1.19
N PRO A 701 -12.80 -23.00 1.19
CA PRO A 701 -11.88 -23.74 2.06
C PRO A 701 -12.18 -23.56 3.55
N ALA A 702 -11.68 -24.48 4.38
CA ALA A 702 -11.68 -24.31 5.83
C ALA A 702 -10.86 -23.07 6.24
N GLU A 703 -11.19 -22.50 7.39
CA GLU A 703 -10.40 -21.39 7.92
C GLU A 703 -9.00 -21.88 8.33
N PRO A 704 -7.94 -21.17 7.93
CA PRO A 704 -6.61 -21.45 8.45
C PRO A 704 -6.59 -21.41 9.98
N THR A 705 -5.86 -22.34 10.59
CA THR A 705 -5.67 -22.34 12.05
C THR A 705 -4.71 -21.22 12.45
N ALA A 706 -5.03 -20.49 13.50
CA ALA A 706 -4.16 -19.45 14.04
C ALA A 706 -2.77 -20.02 14.38
N LEU A 707 -1.72 -19.39 13.87
CA LEU A 707 -0.34 -19.75 14.19
C LEU A 707 -0.04 -19.52 15.67
N ALA A 708 0.89 -20.30 16.22
CA ALA A 708 1.44 -20.03 17.55
C ALA A 708 2.26 -18.74 17.55
N ILE A 709 2.34 -18.06 18.70
CA ILE A 709 3.07 -16.78 18.82
C ILE A 709 4.56 -17.02 18.49
N GLY A 710 5.12 -16.17 17.63
CA GLY A 710 6.53 -16.22 17.26
C GLY A 710 6.91 -17.25 16.20
N THR A 711 5.96 -18.01 15.65
CA THR A 711 6.21 -18.89 14.51
C THR A 711 6.15 -18.12 13.20
N ASP A 712 7.05 -18.46 12.27
CA ASP A 712 6.98 -17.98 10.90
C ASP A 712 5.71 -18.46 10.18
N GLN A 713 5.31 -17.74 9.15
CA GLN A 713 4.18 -18.18 8.31
C GLN A 713 4.52 -19.47 7.57
N THR A 714 3.50 -20.27 7.30
CA THR A 714 3.57 -21.52 6.53
C THR A 714 2.75 -21.37 5.25
N ALA A 715 2.79 -22.37 4.35
CA ALA A 715 1.93 -22.34 3.17
C ALA A 715 0.43 -22.33 3.52
N ASP A 716 0.04 -22.90 4.66
CA ASP A 716 -1.36 -23.09 5.03
C ASP A 716 -1.91 -22.01 5.97
N ALA A 717 -1.05 -21.23 6.63
CA ALA A 717 -1.46 -20.22 7.61
C ALA A 717 -0.42 -19.10 7.77
N GLY A 718 -0.89 -17.89 8.07
CA GLY A 718 -0.09 -16.69 8.32
C GLY A 718 -0.69 -15.78 9.41
N PRO A 719 0.05 -14.76 9.90
CA PRO A 719 -0.39 -13.88 10.98
C PRO A 719 -1.16 -12.64 10.47
N PHE A 720 -2.03 -12.78 9.48
CA PHE A 720 -2.68 -11.64 8.81
C PHE A 720 -4.21 -11.68 8.89
N ALA A 721 -4.80 -10.49 8.88
CA ALA A 721 -6.19 -10.28 8.52
C ALA A 721 -6.24 -9.45 7.23
N SER A 722 -7.13 -9.81 6.31
CA SER A 722 -7.22 -9.16 5.00
C SER A 722 -8.64 -9.19 4.45
N VAL A 723 -8.92 -8.31 3.52
CA VAL A 723 -10.21 -8.22 2.82
C VAL A 723 -9.98 -7.80 1.38
N VAL A 724 -10.71 -8.42 0.46
CA VAL A 724 -10.71 -8.03 -0.96
C VAL A 724 -11.80 -7.00 -1.17
N LEU A 725 -11.42 -5.84 -1.68
CA LEU A 725 -12.25 -4.67 -1.90
C LEU A 725 -12.48 -4.50 -3.41
N GLN A 726 -13.66 -3.99 -3.79
CA GLN A 726 -13.99 -3.69 -5.18
C GLN A 726 -14.46 -2.24 -5.33
N THR A 727 -13.94 -1.61 -6.38
CA THR A 727 -14.41 -0.33 -6.90
C THR A 727 -14.92 -0.55 -8.32
N ILE A 728 -16.15 -0.10 -8.60
CA ILE A 728 -16.72 -0.18 -9.94
C ILE A 728 -17.93 0.74 -10.09
N SER A 729 -18.11 1.34 -11.27
CA SER A 729 -19.31 2.11 -11.57
C SER A 729 -20.57 1.23 -11.65
N PRO A 730 -21.76 1.81 -11.40
CA PRO A 730 -23.03 1.21 -11.81
C PRO A 730 -23.03 0.83 -13.30
N ASN A 731 -23.90 -0.11 -13.69
CA ASN A 731 -24.11 -0.59 -15.07
C ASN A 731 -22.92 -1.30 -15.75
N ALA A 732 -21.74 -1.39 -15.14
CA ALA A 732 -20.53 -1.85 -15.83
C ALA A 732 -20.38 -3.37 -15.97
N GLU A 733 -20.89 -4.16 -15.01
CA GLU A 733 -20.83 -5.63 -15.06
C GLU A 733 -22.07 -6.20 -15.74
N THR A 734 -23.25 -5.90 -15.19
CA THR A 734 -24.54 -6.44 -15.64
C THR A 734 -25.54 -5.31 -15.91
N PRO A 735 -25.49 -4.62 -17.07
CA PRO A 735 -26.35 -3.47 -17.37
C PRO A 735 -27.85 -3.81 -17.36
N GLU A 736 -28.24 -5.07 -17.61
CA GLU A 736 -29.63 -5.52 -17.62
C GLU A 736 -30.27 -5.43 -16.23
N LEU A 737 -29.51 -5.73 -15.17
CA LEU A 737 -29.99 -5.64 -13.79
C LEU A 737 -30.18 -4.19 -13.33
N ALA A 738 -29.44 -3.25 -13.91
CA ALA A 738 -29.56 -1.85 -13.54
C ALA A 738 -30.92 -1.23 -13.91
N LEU A 739 -31.65 -1.84 -14.87
CA LEU A 739 -33.04 -1.47 -15.19
C LEU A 739 -33.98 -1.61 -13.98
N LEU A 740 -33.61 -2.42 -12.99
CA LEU A 740 -34.38 -2.64 -11.77
C LEU A 740 -34.17 -1.55 -10.71
N LYS A 741 -33.28 -0.58 -10.92
CA LYS A 741 -32.87 0.38 -9.89
C LYS A 741 -34.06 1.09 -9.22
N SER A 742 -35.04 1.57 -9.99
CA SER A 742 -36.20 2.28 -9.42
C SER A 742 -37.08 1.37 -8.55
N LEU A 743 -37.19 0.09 -8.90
CA LEU A 743 -37.90 -0.91 -8.10
C LEU A 743 -37.11 -1.25 -6.83
N VAL A 744 -35.78 -1.36 -6.93
CA VAL A 744 -34.90 -1.56 -5.77
C VAL A 744 -34.99 -0.38 -4.80
N ASP A 745 -34.92 0.85 -5.29
CA ASP A 745 -35.07 2.06 -4.46
C ASP A 745 -36.40 2.06 -3.70
N GLY A 746 -37.49 1.65 -4.36
CA GLY A 746 -38.81 1.55 -3.72
C GLY A 746 -38.95 0.45 -2.67
N ASN A 747 -38.04 -0.53 -2.64
CA ASN A 747 -38.10 -1.72 -1.78
C ASN A 747 -36.83 -1.91 -0.93
N ILE A 748 -35.98 -0.89 -0.82
CA ILE A 748 -34.64 -1.02 -0.22
C ILE A 748 -34.64 -1.51 1.23
N ASN A 749 -35.71 -1.21 1.98
CA ASN A 749 -35.87 -1.63 3.38
C ASN A 749 -36.59 -2.99 3.54
N SER A 750 -36.99 -3.62 2.43
CA SER A 750 -37.78 -4.86 2.42
C SER A 750 -37.19 -5.89 1.45
N ILE A 751 -35.87 -5.85 1.21
CA ILE A 751 -35.17 -6.89 0.44
C ILE A 751 -35.21 -8.20 1.25
N PRO A 752 -35.63 -9.33 0.65
CA PRO A 752 -35.73 -10.60 1.37
C PRO A 752 -34.38 -11.11 1.85
N THR A 753 -34.38 -11.78 3.00
CA THR A 753 -33.17 -12.37 3.62
C THR A 753 -32.92 -13.82 3.23
N SER A 754 -33.86 -14.48 2.54
CA SER A 754 -33.72 -15.86 2.07
C SER A 754 -33.62 -15.92 0.54
N PHE A 755 -32.97 -16.96 0.03
CA PHE A 755 -32.76 -17.14 -1.41
C PHE A 755 -34.08 -17.27 -2.18
N ASP A 756 -34.98 -18.16 -1.75
CA ASP A 756 -36.24 -18.42 -2.46
C ASP A 756 -37.12 -17.16 -2.58
N ALA A 757 -37.20 -16.37 -1.51
CA ALA A 757 -37.97 -15.13 -1.50
C ALA A 757 -37.31 -14.03 -2.37
N LEU A 758 -35.98 -13.96 -2.40
CA LEU A 758 -35.25 -13.04 -3.29
C LEU A 758 -35.53 -13.39 -4.76
N VAL A 759 -35.52 -14.67 -5.12
CA VAL A 759 -35.82 -15.13 -6.48
C VAL A 759 -37.25 -14.79 -6.88
N ASP A 760 -38.23 -15.01 -6.00
CA ASP A 760 -39.64 -14.65 -6.26
C ASP A 760 -39.82 -13.15 -6.49
N GLN A 761 -39.14 -12.32 -5.69
CA GLN A 761 -39.17 -10.87 -5.84
C GLN A 761 -38.49 -10.42 -7.13
N LEU A 762 -37.32 -10.97 -7.45
CA LEU A 762 -36.60 -10.67 -8.70
C LEU A 762 -37.45 -11.03 -9.92
N LYS A 763 -38.10 -12.21 -9.91
CA LYS A 763 -39.00 -12.65 -10.97
C LYS A 763 -40.18 -11.69 -11.15
N ALA A 764 -40.81 -11.26 -10.06
CA ALA A 764 -41.90 -10.29 -10.11
C ALA A 764 -41.44 -8.97 -10.75
N TRP A 765 -40.29 -8.46 -10.33
CA TRP A 765 -39.71 -7.23 -10.87
C TRP A 765 -39.38 -7.34 -12.35
N VAL A 766 -38.67 -8.39 -12.75
CA VAL A 766 -38.27 -8.62 -14.15
C VAL A 766 -39.50 -8.79 -15.07
N ASN A 767 -40.57 -9.43 -14.59
CA ASN A 767 -41.82 -9.56 -15.34
C ASN A 767 -42.60 -8.24 -15.47
N SER A 768 -42.39 -7.29 -14.55
CA SER A 768 -43.01 -5.97 -14.61
C SER A 768 -42.33 -5.00 -15.60
N LEU A 769 -41.13 -5.33 -16.11
CA LEU A 769 -40.42 -4.49 -17.08
C LEU A 769 -41.16 -4.41 -18.43
N ASN A 770 -41.41 -3.20 -18.91
CA ASN A 770 -41.97 -2.96 -20.24
C ASN A 770 -40.85 -3.04 -21.31
N VAL A 771 -40.84 -4.12 -22.08
CA VAL A 771 -39.83 -4.37 -23.13
C VAL A 771 -40.17 -3.76 -24.49
N GLY A 772 -41.41 -3.31 -24.69
CA GLY A 772 -41.89 -2.82 -26.00
C GLY A 772 -41.26 -1.48 -26.44
N SER A 773 -40.58 -0.78 -25.52
CA SER A 773 -39.93 0.51 -25.77
C SER A 773 -38.40 0.46 -25.58
N LEU A 774 -37.82 -0.72 -25.38
CA LEU A 774 -36.38 -0.88 -25.18
C LEU A 774 -35.66 -1.10 -26.53
N PRO A 775 -34.41 -0.60 -26.68
CA PRO A 775 -33.56 -0.95 -27.81
C PRO A 775 -33.38 -2.47 -27.94
N GLY A 776 -33.18 -2.97 -29.16
CA GLY A 776 -33.16 -4.41 -29.46
C GLY A 776 -32.17 -5.23 -28.62
N VAL A 777 -31.01 -4.66 -28.27
CA VAL A 777 -30.00 -5.32 -27.41
C VAL A 777 -30.49 -5.49 -25.97
N LEU A 778 -31.09 -4.45 -25.37
CA LEU A 778 -31.68 -4.53 -24.02
C LEU A 778 -32.94 -5.40 -24.00
N GLY A 779 -33.76 -5.37 -25.05
CA GLY A 779 -34.89 -6.29 -25.20
C GLY A 779 -34.44 -7.75 -25.21
N THR A 780 -33.33 -8.05 -25.89
CA THR A 780 -32.69 -9.38 -25.88
C THR A 780 -32.13 -9.71 -24.51
N GLY A 781 -31.39 -8.79 -23.87
CA GLY A 781 -30.84 -8.97 -22.52
C GLY A 781 -31.91 -9.23 -21.46
N VAL A 782 -33.00 -8.45 -21.46
CA VAL A 782 -34.15 -8.68 -20.57
C VAL A 782 -34.83 -10.02 -20.87
N THR A 783 -34.90 -10.42 -22.13
CA THR A 783 -35.42 -11.74 -22.50
C THR A 783 -34.53 -12.85 -21.93
N ARG A 784 -33.20 -12.76 -22.07
CA ARG A 784 -32.26 -13.72 -21.47
C ARG A 784 -32.33 -13.72 -19.94
N LEU A 785 -32.43 -12.55 -19.31
CA LEU A 785 -32.66 -12.45 -17.87
C LEU A 785 -33.93 -13.20 -17.45
N ARG A 786 -35.03 -13.05 -18.20
CA ARG A 786 -36.29 -13.79 -17.98
C ARG A 786 -36.15 -15.30 -18.21
N THR A 787 -35.57 -15.71 -19.34
CA THR A 787 -35.64 -17.10 -19.81
C THR A 787 -34.50 -17.97 -19.34
N GLU A 788 -33.30 -17.40 -19.17
CA GLU A 788 -32.09 -18.12 -18.75
C GLU A 788 -31.91 -17.97 -17.24
N VAL A 789 -31.72 -16.74 -16.74
CA VAL A 789 -31.33 -16.53 -15.33
C VAL A 789 -32.48 -16.79 -14.37
N VAL A 790 -33.62 -16.11 -14.53
CA VAL A 790 -34.75 -16.22 -13.58
C VAL A 790 -35.29 -17.65 -13.56
N ASN A 791 -35.43 -18.29 -14.72
CA ASN A 791 -35.86 -19.69 -14.78
C ASN A 791 -34.84 -20.64 -14.15
N TRP A 792 -33.54 -20.41 -14.36
CA TRP A 792 -32.50 -21.22 -13.73
C TRP A 792 -32.49 -21.03 -12.20
N LEU A 793 -32.55 -19.79 -11.71
CA LEU A 793 -32.65 -19.48 -10.28
C LEU A 793 -33.88 -20.12 -9.64
N GLU A 794 -35.02 -20.14 -10.34
CA GLU A 794 -36.24 -20.80 -9.87
C GLU A 794 -36.03 -22.31 -9.72
N GLN A 795 -35.31 -22.96 -10.64
CA GLN A 795 -34.96 -24.38 -10.53
C GLN A 795 -34.05 -24.68 -9.34
N GLN A 796 -33.31 -23.67 -8.86
CA GLN A 796 -32.48 -23.81 -7.67
C GLN A 796 -33.26 -23.67 -6.36
N LYS A 797 -34.56 -23.34 -6.36
CA LYS A 797 -35.38 -23.26 -5.12
C LYS A 797 -35.64 -24.66 -4.53
N ASP A 798 -35.77 -24.77 -3.21
CA ASP A 798 -36.08 -26.04 -2.51
C ASP A 798 -37.20 -25.92 -1.48
N GLY A 799 -37.71 -24.71 -1.22
CA GLY A 799 -38.73 -24.48 -0.19
C GLY A 799 -38.23 -24.69 1.23
N ASN A 800 -36.90 -24.73 1.47
CA ASN A 800 -36.31 -24.97 2.78
C ASN A 800 -35.48 -23.76 3.27
N ALA A 801 -36.10 -22.93 4.10
CA ALA A 801 -35.47 -21.74 4.70
C ALA A 801 -34.31 -22.03 5.69
N LEU A 802 -33.95 -23.29 5.96
CA LEU A 802 -32.95 -23.68 6.98
C LEU A 802 -31.71 -24.39 6.40
N SER A 803 -31.69 -24.72 5.10
CA SER A 803 -30.63 -25.52 4.44
C SER A 803 -29.74 -24.64 3.56
N GLU A 804 -29.02 -23.69 4.16
CA GLU A 804 -28.55 -22.53 3.41
C GLU A 804 -27.06 -22.48 3.02
N SER A 805 -26.18 -23.41 3.38
CA SER A 805 -24.72 -23.21 3.10
C SER A 805 -24.33 -23.06 1.61
N GLN A 806 -24.94 -23.83 0.69
CA GLN A 806 -24.66 -23.69 -0.75
C GLN A 806 -25.48 -22.56 -1.40
N ARG A 807 -26.68 -22.31 -0.89
CA ARG A 807 -27.65 -21.32 -1.42
C ARG A 807 -27.37 -19.91 -0.93
N GLU A 808 -26.77 -19.74 0.24
CA GLU A 808 -26.21 -18.48 0.75
C GLU A 808 -25.17 -17.91 -0.22
N ARG A 809 -24.38 -18.79 -0.86
CA ARG A 809 -23.40 -18.35 -1.88
C ARG A 809 -24.09 -17.78 -3.11
N LEU A 810 -25.19 -18.39 -3.54
CA LEU A 810 -26.00 -17.89 -4.66
C LEU A 810 -26.71 -16.60 -4.29
N TYR A 811 -27.36 -16.57 -3.13
CA TYR A 811 -28.00 -15.38 -2.58
C TYR A 811 -27.03 -14.21 -2.54
N SER A 812 -25.85 -14.41 -1.94
CA SER A 812 -24.82 -13.38 -1.82
C SER A 812 -24.32 -12.91 -3.18
N GLU A 813 -24.14 -13.81 -4.14
CA GLU A 813 -23.67 -13.44 -5.48
C GLU A 813 -24.75 -12.68 -6.28
N VAL A 814 -26.01 -13.11 -6.23
CA VAL A 814 -27.14 -12.42 -6.89
C VAL A 814 -27.38 -11.04 -6.26
N LEU A 815 -27.37 -10.95 -4.94
CA LEU A 815 -27.55 -9.69 -4.22
C LEU A 815 -26.40 -8.71 -4.51
N ARG A 816 -25.16 -9.22 -4.55
CA ARG A 816 -23.98 -8.44 -4.94
C ARG A 816 -24.12 -7.88 -6.35
N GLU A 817 -24.50 -8.70 -7.33
CA GLU A 817 -24.68 -8.28 -8.71
C GLU A 817 -25.78 -7.25 -8.88
N LEU A 818 -26.91 -7.43 -8.21
CA LEU A 818 -27.99 -6.45 -8.19
C LEU A 818 -27.52 -5.11 -7.62
N SER A 819 -26.86 -5.12 -6.45
CA SER A 819 -26.34 -3.91 -5.82
C SER A 819 -25.31 -3.21 -6.70
N THR A 820 -24.35 -3.97 -7.25
CA THR A 820 -23.28 -3.47 -8.11
C THR A 820 -23.84 -2.87 -9.40
N ALA A 821 -24.83 -3.50 -10.03
CA ALA A 821 -25.46 -2.98 -11.24
C ALA A 821 -26.19 -1.65 -10.97
N CYS A 822 -26.93 -1.56 -9.87
CA CYS A 822 -27.75 -0.39 -9.53
C CYS A 822 -26.96 0.80 -8.94
N TYR A 823 -25.91 0.53 -8.16
CA TYR A 823 -25.21 1.53 -7.36
C TYR A 823 -23.67 1.48 -7.49
N GLY A 824 -23.11 0.51 -8.21
CA GLY A 824 -21.66 0.30 -8.23
C GLY A 824 -21.10 -0.10 -6.85
N ARG A 825 -19.78 -0.13 -6.72
CA ARG A 825 -19.09 -0.40 -5.45
C ARG A 825 -17.97 0.61 -5.20
N ARG A 826 -17.71 0.91 -3.93
CA ARG A 826 -16.74 1.93 -3.47
C ARG A 826 -15.96 1.46 -2.23
N ASP A 827 -15.71 0.16 -2.13
CA ASP A 827 -15.11 -0.44 -0.93
C ASP A 827 -13.78 0.23 -0.55
N SER A 828 -12.93 0.48 -1.55
CA SER A 828 -11.62 1.09 -1.34
C SER A 828 -11.72 2.51 -0.79
N LEU A 829 -12.77 3.26 -1.15
CA LEU A 829 -13.02 4.60 -0.62
C LEU A 829 -13.28 4.55 0.89
N TRP A 830 -14.15 3.63 1.32
CA TRP A 830 -14.52 3.47 2.73
C TRP A 830 -13.36 2.92 3.57
N ALA A 831 -12.63 1.94 3.05
CA ALA A 831 -11.45 1.41 3.71
C ALA A 831 -10.34 2.49 3.87
N LEU A 832 -10.13 3.33 2.85
CA LEU A 832 -9.17 4.44 2.92
C LEU A 832 -9.58 5.49 3.95
N GLU A 833 -10.87 5.81 4.05
CA GLU A 833 -11.39 6.75 5.06
C GLU A 833 -10.97 6.31 6.47
N GLU A 834 -11.26 5.06 6.84
CA GLU A 834 -10.88 4.53 8.15
C GLU A 834 -9.35 4.46 8.32
N GLY A 835 -8.63 3.99 7.30
CA GLY A 835 -7.18 3.95 7.31
C GLY A 835 -6.58 5.32 7.63
N ILE A 836 -7.03 6.37 6.95
CA ILE A 836 -6.57 7.76 7.13
C ILE A 836 -6.93 8.26 8.53
N GLN A 837 -8.14 8.02 9.02
CA GLN A 837 -8.55 8.39 10.38
C GLN A 837 -7.70 7.69 11.46
N SER A 838 -7.15 6.51 11.16
CA SER A 838 -6.26 5.79 12.04
C SER A 838 -4.81 6.30 12.09
N ALA A 839 -4.40 7.09 11.09
CA ALA A 839 -3.01 7.53 10.92
C ALA A 839 -2.53 8.44 12.07
N ARG A 840 -1.32 8.21 12.55
CA ARG A 840 -0.66 9.04 13.58
C ARG A 840 0.75 9.50 13.22
N ASN A 841 1.51 8.72 12.44
CA ASN A 841 2.94 8.98 12.21
C ASN A 841 3.27 9.35 10.78
N PHE A 842 2.85 8.53 9.82
CA PHE A 842 3.02 8.83 8.42
C PHE A 842 2.01 8.07 7.54
N ILE A 843 1.76 8.63 6.35
CA ILE A 843 1.08 7.96 5.25
C ILE A 843 2.06 7.90 4.08
N TYR A 844 2.27 6.70 3.56
CA TYR A 844 2.99 6.46 2.31
C TYR A 844 1.99 6.09 1.22
N LEU A 845 2.02 6.80 0.10
CA LEU A 845 1.12 6.61 -1.04
C LEU A 845 1.94 6.47 -2.33
N GLU A 846 1.88 5.31 -2.97
CA GLU A 846 2.21 5.14 -4.38
C GLU A 846 0.90 5.07 -5.17
N THR A 847 0.74 5.90 -6.20
CA THR A 847 -0.43 5.82 -7.07
C THR A 847 -0.05 6.12 -8.52
N PRO A 848 -0.57 5.36 -9.49
CA PRO A 848 -0.38 5.62 -10.92
C PRO A 848 -0.96 6.96 -11.39
N ALA A 849 -2.03 7.40 -10.75
CA ALA A 849 -2.72 8.64 -11.08
C ALA A 849 -3.16 9.34 -9.79
N LEU A 850 -3.06 10.66 -9.77
CA LEU A 850 -3.38 11.49 -8.61
C LEU A 850 -4.13 12.73 -9.05
N GLY A 851 -5.29 12.96 -8.47
CA GLY A 851 -6.10 14.15 -8.74
C GLY A 851 -7.18 14.34 -7.69
N PRO A 852 -8.04 15.37 -7.83
CA PRO A 852 -9.18 15.55 -6.95
C PRO A 852 -10.07 14.31 -6.93
N VAL A 853 -10.51 13.90 -5.74
CA VAL A 853 -11.46 12.78 -5.55
C VAL A 853 -12.91 13.29 -5.53
N ARG A 854 -13.09 14.60 -5.32
CA ARG A 854 -14.39 15.27 -5.33
C ARG A 854 -14.26 16.67 -5.92
N TYR A 855 -15.34 17.14 -6.55
CA TYR A 855 -15.50 18.49 -7.07
C TYR A 855 -16.71 19.17 -6.40
N GLY A 856 -16.64 20.50 -6.24
CA GLY A 856 -17.70 21.30 -5.61
C GLY A 856 -17.78 21.19 -4.08
N THR A 857 -18.66 21.99 -3.47
CA THR A 857 -18.82 22.12 -2.01
C THR A 857 -19.97 21.31 -1.41
N ALA A 858 -20.98 20.92 -2.20
CA ALA A 858 -22.11 20.10 -1.75
C ALA A 858 -21.69 18.62 -1.61
N GLY A 859 -21.92 18.02 -0.45
CA GLY A 859 -21.54 16.63 -0.15
C GLY A 859 -22.64 15.66 -0.51
N ASN A 860 -22.36 14.76 -1.45
CA ASN A 860 -23.23 13.62 -1.71
C ASN A 860 -22.81 12.44 -0.83
N GLU A 861 -23.78 11.68 -0.37
CA GLU A 861 -23.64 10.54 0.55
C GLU A 861 -22.70 9.45 0.02
N TYR A 862 -22.53 9.33 -1.30
CA TYR A 862 -21.66 8.34 -1.96
C TYR A 862 -20.23 8.82 -2.25
N SER A 863 -19.82 10.00 -1.78
CA SER A 863 -18.53 10.61 -2.11
C SER A 863 -17.75 11.06 -0.87
N ARG A 864 -16.41 11.02 -0.94
CA ARG A 864 -15.50 11.57 0.08
C ARG A 864 -14.35 12.32 -0.60
N ASP A 865 -13.88 13.39 0.03
CA ASP A 865 -12.66 14.07 -0.39
C ASP A 865 -11.47 13.52 0.40
N VAL A 866 -10.87 12.45 -0.13
CA VAL A 866 -9.79 11.71 0.54
C VAL A 866 -8.57 12.57 0.83
N LEU A 867 -8.21 13.49 -0.07
CA LEU A 867 -7.06 14.37 0.14
C LEU A 867 -7.35 15.42 1.21
N LYS A 868 -8.57 15.95 1.26
CA LYS A 868 -8.99 16.82 2.37
C LYS A 868 -9.01 16.08 3.70
N MET A 869 -9.48 14.83 3.74
CA MET A 869 -9.42 14.00 4.96
C MET A 869 -7.98 13.81 5.45
N ILE A 870 -7.01 13.59 4.55
CA ILE A 870 -5.60 13.53 4.91
C ILE A 870 -5.15 14.87 5.52
N GLN A 871 -5.49 15.99 4.88
CA GLN A 871 -5.13 17.31 5.40
C GLN A 871 -5.75 17.59 6.78
N ASP A 872 -7.00 17.20 6.99
CA ASP A 872 -7.70 17.36 8.25
C ASP A 872 -7.06 16.50 9.33
N ARG A 873 -6.75 15.24 9.02
CA ARG A 873 -6.03 14.37 9.93
C ARG A 873 -4.65 14.90 10.27
N MET A 874 -3.93 15.48 9.31
CA MET A 874 -2.66 16.14 9.56
C MET A 874 -2.83 17.39 10.44
N ASN A 875 -3.96 18.08 10.42
CA ASN A 875 -4.21 19.21 11.32
C ASN A 875 -4.52 18.71 12.75
N GLU A 876 -5.27 17.63 12.88
CA GLU A 876 -5.55 16.97 14.16
C GLU A 876 -4.31 16.32 14.78
N VAL A 877 -3.41 15.81 13.94
CA VAL A 877 -2.19 15.10 14.35
C VAL A 877 -0.96 15.83 13.80
N PRO A 878 -0.39 16.78 14.57
CA PRO A 878 0.65 17.69 14.09
C PRO A 878 1.90 17.00 13.53
N ALA A 879 2.21 15.81 14.04
CA ALA A 879 3.42 15.09 13.73
C ALA A 879 3.27 14.14 12.51
N LEU A 880 2.04 13.93 12.02
CA LEU A 880 1.75 13.12 10.83
C LEU A 880 2.44 13.70 9.58
N LYS A 881 3.13 12.85 8.83
CA LYS A 881 3.80 13.20 7.57
C LYS A 881 3.19 12.45 6.37
N LEU A 882 3.22 13.07 5.20
CA LEU A 882 2.70 12.49 3.96
C LEU A 882 3.83 12.33 2.93
N MET A 883 3.99 11.13 2.40
CA MET A 883 4.94 10.80 1.34
C MET A 883 4.16 10.27 0.14
N ILE A 884 4.30 10.92 -1.01
CA ILE A 884 3.58 10.57 -2.24
C ILE A 884 4.58 10.31 -3.37
N CYS A 885 4.50 9.10 -3.94
CA CYS A 885 5.19 8.70 -5.15
C CYS A 885 4.17 8.60 -6.30
N VAL A 886 4.38 9.37 -7.38
CA VAL A 886 3.51 9.36 -8.56
C VAL A 886 4.35 9.38 -9.83
N PRO A 887 3.91 8.77 -10.95
CA PRO A 887 4.67 8.87 -12.19
C PRO A 887 4.66 10.32 -12.68
N LYS A 888 5.78 10.76 -13.27
CA LYS A 888 5.89 12.10 -13.88
C LYS A 888 4.80 12.30 -14.93
N VAL A 889 4.69 11.31 -15.82
CA VAL A 889 3.74 11.28 -16.93
C VAL A 889 2.66 10.23 -16.64
N PRO A 890 1.37 10.63 -16.52
CA PRO A 890 0.27 9.69 -16.38
C PRO A 890 0.16 8.72 -17.57
N GLU A 891 -0.51 7.60 -17.34
CA GLU A 891 -0.60 6.44 -18.25
C GLU A 891 -1.33 6.64 -19.58
N TYR A 892 -1.92 7.82 -19.82
CA TYR A 892 -2.65 8.09 -21.05
C TYR A 892 -1.79 7.89 -22.29
N ASP A 893 -2.38 7.33 -23.34
CA ASP A 893 -1.76 7.25 -24.66
C ASP A 893 -1.55 8.64 -25.27
N ARG A 894 -0.60 8.75 -26.21
CA ARG A 894 -0.24 10.02 -26.85
C ARG A 894 -1.45 10.68 -27.54
N ARG A 895 -2.43 9.90 -28.05
CA ARG A 895 -3.67 10.42 -28.65
C ARG A 895 -4.55 11.17 -27.65
N TYR A 896 -4.41 10.89 -26.35
CA TYR A 896 -5.18 11.51 -25.26
C TYR A 896 -4.36 12.57 -24.51
N HIS A 897 -3.42 13.21 -25.19
CA HIS A 897 -2.56 14.25 -24.62
C HIS A 897 -3.31 15.39 -23.85
N PRO A 898 -4.52 15.85 -24.27
CA PRO A 898 -5.29 16.81 -23.47
C PRO A 898 -5.68 16.29 -22.08
N LEU A 899 -6.08 15.01 -21.96
CA LEU A 899 -6.40 14.37 -20.67
C LEU A 899 -5.17 14.30 -19.78
N ARG A 900 -4.03 13.92 -20.36
CA ARG A 900 -2.73 13.91 -19.68
C ARG A 900 -2.37 15.29 -19.12
N LYS A 901 -2.47 16.34 -19.93
CA LYS A 901 -2.19 17.72 -19.49
C LYS A 901 -3.13 18.15 -18.37
N LYS A 902 -4.43 17.84 -18.49
CA LYS A 902 -5.43 18.20 -17.48
C LYS A 902 -5.13 17.55 -16.13
N GLU A 903 -4.80 16.27 -16.11
CA GLU A 903 -4.45 15.58 -14.87
C GLU A 903 -3.19 16.16 -14.21
N ILE A 904 -2.14 16.44 -15.00
CA ILE A 904 -0.91 17.05 -14.47
C ILE A 904 -1.20 18.43 -13.85
N ALA A 905 -1.99 19.26 -14.53
CA ALA A 905 -2.35 20.59 -14.06
C ALA A 905 -3.15 20.54 -12.74
N GLU A 906 -4.16 19.67 -12.66
CA GLU A 906 -4.98 19.51 -11.45
C GLU A 906 -4.18 18.89 -10.29
N ARG A 907 -3.29 17.94 -10.59
CA ARG A 907 -2.35 17.38 -9.61
C ARG A 907 -1.43 18.46 -9.03
N PHE A 908 -0.92 19.38 -9.86
CA PHE A 908 -0.04 20.45 -9.42
C PHE A 908 -0.74 21.42 -8.45
N LYS A 909 -2.01 21.77 -8.73
CA LYS A 909 -2.85 22.65 -7.90
C LYS A 909 -3.10 22.11 -6.49
N LEU A 910 -2.98 20.80 -6.27
CA LEU A 910 -3.11 20.19 -4.93
C LEU A 910 -2.01 20.64 -3.97
N PHE A 911 -0.82 20.96 -4.50
CA PHE A 911 0.39 21.21 -3.70
C PHE A 911 0.92 22.64 -3.82
N VAL A 912 0.65 23.31 -4.95
CA VAL A 912 1.19 24.64 -5.24
C VAL A 912 0.05 25.61 -5.52
N ALA A 913 0.11 26.79 -4.89
CA ALA A 913 -0.81 27.87 -5.20
C ALA A 913 -0.63 28.29 -6.66
N THR A 914 -1.71 28.28 -7.45
CA THR A 914 -1.67 28.75 -8.83
C THR A 914 -2.57 29.97 -9.00
N THR A 915 -2.10 30.94 -9.78
CA THR A 915 -2.88 32.13 -10.15
C THR A 915 -3.29 32.01 -11.61
N SER A 916 -4.59 32.11 -11.88
CA SER A 916 -5.14 32.19 -13.24
C SER A 916 -6.06 33.41 -13.32
N GLY A 917 -5.66 34.42 -14.09
CA GLY A 917 -6.33 35.72 -14.10
C GLY A 917 -6.29 36.40 -12.72
N SER A 918 -7.47 36.76 -12.18
CA SER A 918 -7.63 37.35 -10.84
C SER A 918 -7.86 36.33 -9.73
N SER A 919 -7.96 35.04 -10.04
CA SER A 919 -8.23 33.97 -9.06
C SER A 919 -6.92 33.30 -8.63
N THR A 920 -6.71 33.17 -7.32
CA THR A 920 -5.60 32.39 -6.74
C THR A 920 -6.16 31.18 -6.02
N THR A 921 -5.67 29.99 -6.38
CA THR A 921 -6.00 28.74 -5.70
C THR A 921 -5.08 28.54 -4.50
N THR A 922 -5.65 28.15 -3.37
CA THR A 922 -4.87 27.72 -2.19
C THR A 922 -4.54 26.24 -2.34
N PRO A 923 -3.28 25.81 -2.10
CA PRO A 923 -2.94 24.41 -2.13
C PRO A 923 -3.73 23.65 -1.07
N LEU A 924 -4.23 22.47 -1.42
CA LEU A 924 -4.97 21.61 -0.50
C LEU A 924 -4.07 21.03 0.58
N LEU A 925 -2.85 20.61 0.19
CA LEU A 925 -1.91 19.92 1.07
C LEU A 925 -0.73 20.83 1.46
N ARG A 926 -0.37 20.82 2.75
CA ARG A 926 0.75 21.62 3.28
C ARG A 926 2.12 21.09 2.85
N ASP A 927 2.97 21.95 2.30
CA ASP A 927 4.33 21.64 1.84
C ASP A 927 5.33 21.34 2.98
N ASP A 928 5.07 21.81 4.21
CA ASP A 928 6.00 21.59 5.33
C ASP A 928 6.02 20.13 5.82
N ARG A 929 4.98 19.35 5.54
CA ARG A 929 4.77 17.98 6.03
C ARG A 929 4.39 16.99 4.93
N THR A 930 4.47 17.41 3.68
CA THR A 930 4.18 16.60 2.50
C THR A 930 5.40 16.57 1.61
N VAL A 931 5.77 15.40 1.09
CA VAL A 931 6.74 15.28 0.00
C VAL A 931 6.08 14.55 -1.16
N VAL A 932 6.24 15.10 -2.35
CA VAL A 932 5.78 14.50 -3.60
C VAL A 932 6.98 14.37 -4.52
N PHE A 933 7.19 13.18 -5.08
CA PHE A 933 8.30 12.93 -5.98
C PHE A 933 7.92 12.00 -7.13
N HIS A 934 8.66 12.12 -8.22
CA HIS A 934 8.59 11.22 -9.35
C HIS A 934 9.76 10.22 -9.29
N PRO A 935 9.49 8.91 -9.35
CA PRO A 935 10.57 7.93 -9.42
C PRO A 935 11.21 7.98 -10.81
N MET A 936 12.54 7.90 -10.86
CA MET A 936 13.26 7.71 -12.12
C MET A 936 13.46 6.22 -12.40
N GLY A 937 13.50 5.85 -13.67
CA GLY A 937 13.86 4.53 -14.15
C GLY A 937 15.38 4.46 -14.38
N PHE A 938 15.78 4.19 -15.62
CA PHE A 938 17.15 4.45 -16.04
C PHE A 938 17.44 5.96 -16.02
N PRO A 939 18.68 6.45 -15.75
CA PRO A 939 18.98 7.87 -15.71
C PRO A 939 18.40 8.62 -16.92
N GLY A 940 17.72 9.75 -16.66
CA GLY A 940 17.04 10.55 -17.69
C GLY A 940 15.72 9.98 -18.22
N ARG A 941 15.22 8.86 -17.69
CA ARG A 941 13.89 8.30 -18.01
C ARG A 941 12.99 8.29 -16.78
N PRO A 942 11.78 8.85 -16.83
CA PRO A 942 10.82 8.72 -15.74
C PRO A 942 10.32 7.27 -15.65
N SER A 943 10.19 6.75 -14.43
CA SER A 943 9.60 5.43 -14.21
C SER A 943 8.06 5.54 -14.23
N GLY A 944 7.40 4.55 -14.84
CA GLY A 944 5.98 4.31 -14.65
C GLY A 944 5.67 3.73 -13.28
N LEU A 945 4.41 3.85 -12.84
CA LEU A 945 3.84 3.19 -11.67
C LEU A 945 2.47 2.62 -12.08
N ASN A 946 2.21 1.35 -11.73
CA ASN A 946 1.02 0.64 -12.18
C ASN A 946 0.05 0.22 -11.08
N THR A 947 0.55 0.08 -9.85
CA THR A 947 -0.21 -0.38 -8.68
C THR A 947 -0.41 0.77 -7.70
N GLN A 948 -1.61 0.87 -7.10
CA GLN A 948 -1.83 1.72 -5.95
C GLN A 948 -1.39 0.99 -4.69
N THR A 949 -0.57 1.63 -3.87
CA THR A 949 -0.17 1.14 -2.56
C THR A 949 -0.27 2.25 -1.54
N VAL A 950 -1.06 2.04 -0.50
CA VAL A 950 -1.19 2.95 0.64
C VAL A 950 -0.74 2.23 1.89
N ILE A 951 0.24 2.78 2.60
CA ILE A 951 0.74 2.23 3.88
C ILE A 951 0.60 3.30 4.94
N ILE A 952 -0.04 2.93 6.05
CA ILE A 952 -0.32 3.83 7.17
C ILE A 952 0.38 3.26 8.39
N ASP A 953 1.31 4.04 8.94
CA ASP A 953 2.08 3.75 10.16
C ASP A 953 2.79 2.39 10.20
N ASP A 954 3.05 1.75 9.05
CA ASP A 954 3.52 0.36 8.92
C ASP A 954 2.58 -0.67 9.60
N GLN A 955 1.27 -0.40 9.63
CA GLN A 955 0.29 -1.16 10.42
C GLN A 955 -0.95 -1.55 9.61
N TRP A 956 -1.34 -0.70 8.68
CA TRP A 956 -2.40 -0.93 7.71
C TRP A 956 -1.85 -0.72 6.32
N MET A 957 -2.27 -1.56 5.39
CA MET A 957 -1.86 -1.46 4.00
C MET A 957 -3.04 -1.75 3.08
N LEU A 958 -3.17 -0.96 2.01
CA LEU A 958 -4.02 -1.24 0.86
C LEU A 958 -3.14 -1.35 -0.38
N THR A 959 -3.34 -2.39 -1.17
CA THR A 959 -2.63 -2.57 -2.45
C THR A 959 -3.54 -3.15 -3.52
N GLY A 960 -3.40 -2.67 -4.75
CA GLY A 960 -4.23 -3.12 -5.87
C GLY A 960 -4.26 -2.11 -7.02
N SER A 961 -5.40 -2.04 -7.70
CA SER A 961 -5.52 -1.38 -9.00
C SER A 961 -6.29 -0.06 -9.01
N THR A 962 -6.91 0.35 -7.90
CA THR A 962 -7.58 1.66 -7.86
C THR A 962 -6.57 2.80 -8.02
N THR A 963 -7.05 4.02 -8.28
CA THR A 963 -6.16 5.20 -8.35
C THR A 963 -6.68 6.34 -7.49
N MET A 964 -5.79 7.15 -6.93
CA MET A 964 -6.11 8.28 -6.04
C MET A 964 -6.66 9.51 -6.82
N ARG A 965 -7.78 9.31 -7.52
CA ARG A 965 -8.56 10.34 -8.24
C ARG A 965 -10.02 9.89 -8.27
N ARG A 966 -10.98 10.81 -8.50
CA ARG A 966 -12.42 10.52 -8.49
C ARG A 966 -12.76 9.26 -9.29
N ARG A 967 -12.34 9.20 -10.56
CA ARG A 967 -12.60 8.05 -11.42
C ARG A 967 -12.03 6.75 -10.87
N GLY A 968 -10.87 6.78 -10.23
CA GLY A 968 -10.22 5.58 -9.69
C GLY A 968 -10.90 4.99 -8.46
N LEU A 969 -11.68 5.79 -7.73
CA LEU A 969 -12.37 5.39 -6.49
C LEU A 969 -13.88 5.20 -6.68
N THR A 970 -14.43 5.53 -7.85
CA THR A 970 -15.88 5.46 -8.08
C THR A 970 -16.32 5.02 -9.48
N PHE A 971 -15.49 5.15 -10.51
CA PHE A 971 -15.87 4.92 -11.91
C PHE A 971 -15.14 3.73 -12.53
N ASP A 972 -13.81 3.80 -12.58
CA ASP A 972 -12.92 2.76 -13.09
C ASP A 972 -13.12 1.44 -12.31
N GLY A 973 -12.84 0.33 -13.00
CA GLY A 973 -12.91 -0.99 -12.41
C GLY A 973 -11.60 -1.28 -11.70
N GLY A 974 -11.70 -1.55 -10.40
CA GLY A 974 -10.54 -1.93 -9.62
C GLY A 974 -10.85 -2.92 -8.50
N THR A 975 -9.81 -3.67 -8.16
CA THR A 975 -9.79 -4.59 -7.04
C THR A 975 -8.58 -4.26 -6.20
N ASP A 976 -8.76 -4.18 -4.88
CA ASP A 976 -7.67 -3.96 -3.93
C ASP A 976 -7.76 -4.97 -2.79
N VAL A 977 -6.68 -5.11 -2.04
CA VAL A 977 -6.66 -5.81 -0.76
C VAL A 977 -6.26 -4.84 0.34
N ALA A 978 -7.12 -4.65 1.34
CA ALA A 978 -6.76 -4.03 2.61
C ALA A 978 -6.35 -5.10 3.61
N LEU A 979 -5.25 -4.88 4.35
CA LEU A 979 -4.71 -5.87 5.27
C LEU A 979 -4.01 -5.25 6.47
N THR A 980 -3.92 -6.05 7.53
CA THR A 980 -3.11 -5.79 8.73
C THR A 980 -2.52 -7.10 9.26
N GLY A 981 -1.49 -7.00 10.10
CA GLY A 981 -0.86 -8.14 10.77
C GLY A 981 -1.19 -8.19 12.25
N PHE A 982 -1.21 -9.40 12.82
CA PHE A 982 -1.39 -9.59 14.25
C PHE A 982 -0.10 -9.39 15.04
N ASP A 983 1.06 -9.68 14.44
CA ASP A 983 2.36 -9.52 15.10
C ASP A 983 2.87 -8.09 15.07
N ARG A 984 3.27 -7.60 16.26
CA ARG A 984 3.70 -6.22 16.50
C ARG A 984 5.10 -6.15 17.08
N VAL A 985 5.84 -5.16 16.59
CA VAL A 985 7.21 -4.86 17.00
C VAL A 985 7.39 -3.35 16.99
N GLY A 986 7.48 -2.74 18.17
CA GLY A 986 7.48 -1.28 18.31
C GLY A 986 6.26 -0.66 17.62
N GLY A 987 5.09 -1.26 17.84
CA GLY A 987 3.79 -0.88 17.28
C GLY A 987 3.60 -1.25 15.81
N LYS A 988 4.63 -1.69 15.09
CA LYS A 988 4.60 -1.89 13.62
C LYS A 988 4.39 -3.36 13.25
N VAL A 989 3.72 -3.61 12.12
CA VAL A 989 3.67 -4.92 11.48
C VAL A 989 4.95 -5.08 10.65
N THR A 990 5.79 -6.03 11.04
CA THR A 990 7.14 -6.18 10.44
C THR A 990 7.08 -6.40 8.93
N ALA A 991 6.16 -7.24 8.44
CA ALA A 991 6.00 -7.49 7.01
C ALA A 991 5.61 -6.23 6.22
N ILE A 992 4.70 -5.40 6.73
CA ILE A 992 4.27 -4.15 6.08
C ILE A 992 5.42 -3.13 6.08
N ARG A 993 6.13 -2.98 7.21
CA ARG A 993 7.32 -2.13 7.30
C ARG A 993 8.38 -2.53 6.29
N ASP A 994 8.71 -3.82 6.25
CA ASP A 994 9.78 -4.33 5.39
C ASP A 994 9.40 -4.20 3.92
N HIS A 995 8.11 -4.36 3.59
CA HIS A 995 7.58 -4.05 2.27
C HIS A 995 7.74 -2.56 1.93
N ARG A 996 7.30 -1.62 2.78
CA ARG A 996 7.52 -0.17 2.56
C ARG A 996 8.99 0.16 2.34
N VAL A 997 9.89 -0.44 3.13
CA VAL A 997 11.33 -0.27 2.99
C VAL A 997 11.80 -0.75 1.62
N ALA A 998 11.36 -1.93 1.17
CA ALA A 998 11.69 -2.47 -0.14
C ALA A 998 11.20 -1.58 -1.29
N LEU A 999 9.97 -1.05 -1.17
CA LEU A 999 9.40 -0.11 -2.13
C LEU A 999 10.26 1.17 -2.23
N LEU A 1000 10.49 1.85 -1.11
CA LEU A 1000 11.29 3.08 -1.08
C LEU A 1000 12.73 2.84 -1.53
N GLN A 1001 13.34 1.71 -1.20
CA GLN A 1001 14.68 1.37 -1.72
C GLN A 1001 14.70 1.35 -3.24
N GLN A 1002 13.68 0.75 -3.87
CA GLN A 1002 13.57 0.72 -5.34
C GLN A 1002 13.25 2.10 -5.91
N ARG A 1003 12.27 2.83 -5.36
CA ARG A 1003 11.87 4.16 -5.88
C ARG A 1003 12.96 5.21 -5.74
N LEU A 1004 13.74 5.15 -4.66
CA LEU A 1004 14.87 6.04 -4.40
C LEU A 1004 16.19 5.52 -5.00
N GLN A 1005 16.16 4.34 -5.61
CA GLN A 1005 17.31 3.66 -6.22
C GLN A 1005 18.53 3.54 -5.30
N LEU A 1006 18.28 3.24 -4.02
CA LEU A 1006 19.30 2.99 -3.02
C LEU A 1006 19.80 1.54 -3.17
N GLU A 1007 21.12 1.34 -3.09
CA GLU A 1007 21.69 0.00 -3.16
C GLU A 1007 21.23 -0.85 -1.97
N ARG A 1008 20.88 -2.11 -2.24
CA ARG A 1008 20.53 -3.07 -1.18
C ARG A 1008 21.81 -3.53 -0.48
N SER A 1009 21.82 -3.51 0.86
CA SER A 1009 22.85 -4.18 1.64
C SER A 1009 22.94 -5.65 1.24
N ASN A 1010 24.11 -6.13 0.83
CA ASN A 1010 24.36 -7.56 0.73
C ASN A 1010 24.58 -8.14 2.14
N LYS A 1011 24.46 -9.46 2.31
CA LYS A 1011 24.62 -10.12 3.63
C LYS A 1011 25.96 -9.86 4.32
N THR A 1012 26.94 -9.27 3.62
CA THR A 1012 28.32 -9.05 4.06
C THR A 1012 28.66 -7.59 4.36
N THR A 1013 27.80 -6.62 4.02
CA THR A 1013 28.04 -5.19 4.29
C THR A 1013 26.97 -4.61 5.20
N LEU A 1014 27.40 -3.77 6.15
CA LEU A 1014 26.48 -2.98 6.97
C LEU A 1014 25.61 -2.12 6.04
N ALA A 1015 24.32 -2.05 6.34
CA ALA A 1015 23.39 -1.18 5.63
C ALA A 1015 23.91 0.27 5.64
N GLY A 1016 23.94 0.92 4.47
CA GLY A 1016 24.29 2.32 4.38
C GLY A 1016 23.36 3.19 5.25
N SER A 1017 23.83 4.34 5.72
CA SER A 1017 23.07 5.22 6.62
C SER A 1017 21.68 5.59 6.08
N ASN A 1018 21.56 5.86 4.77
CA ASN A 1018 20.28 6.14 4.13
C ASN A 1018 19.32 4.93 4.16
N GLN A 1019 19.86 3.72 4.02
CA GLN A 1019 19.06 2.49 4.09
C GLN A 1019 18.55 2.25 5.52
N ALA A 1020 19.36 2.55 6.53
CA ALA A 1020 18.95 2.46 7.94
C ALA A 1020 17.80 3.44 8.25
N ARG A 1021 17.87 4.67 7.72
CA ARG A 1021 16.81 5.68 7.85
C ARG A 1021 15.47 5.22 7.28
N LEU A 1022 15.48 4.40 6.23
CA LEU A 1022 14.23 3.88 5.66
C LEU A 1022 13.44 3.00 6.63
N ARG A 1023 14.04 2.40 7.66
CA ARG A 1023 13.32 1.57 8.65
C ARG A 1023 12.30 2.36 9.48
N ASP A 1024 12.46 3.67 9.55
CA ASP A 1024 11.49 4.56 10.16
C ASP A 1024 10.82 5.44 9.10
N GLY A 1025 9.48 5.47 9.08
CA GLY A 1025 8.74 6.19 8.04
C GLY A 1025 8.95 7.71 8.07
N ARG A 1026 9.23 8.31 9.24
CA ARG A 1026 9.52 9.75 9.32
C ARG A 1026 10.95 10.07 8.94
N ALA A 1027 11.90 9.23 9.34
CA ALA A 1027 13.28 9.36 8.86
C ALA A 1027 13.36 9.18 7.33
N ALA A 1028 12.52 8.31 6.75
CA ALA A 1028 12.33 8.19 5.32
C ALA A 1028 11.77 9.47 4.68
N PHE A 1029 10.74 10.09 5.26
CA PHE A 1029 10.23 11.39 4.81
C PHE A 1029 11.34 12.44 4.76
N THR A 1030 12.14 12.56 5.82
CA THR A 1030 13.24 13.53 5.89
C THR A 1030 14.31 13.24 4.84
N LEU A 1031 14.66 11.96 4.61
CA LEU A 1031 15.58 11.56 3.55
C LEU A 1031 15.08 11.98 2.16
N ILE A 1032 13.81 11.70 1.84
CA ILE A 1032 13.22 12.10 0.55
C ILE A 1032 13.27 13.62 0.39
N ARG A 1033 12.92 14.36 1.45
CA ARG A 1033 12.97 15.82 1.43
C ARG A 1033 14.38 16.36 1.19
N GLU A 1034 15.38 15.78 1.84
CA GLU A 1034 16.80 16.13 1.63
C GLU A 1034 17.25 15.82 0.20
N MET A 1035 16.86 14.66 -0.34
CA MET A 1035 17.15 14.31 -1.72
C MET A 1035 16.54 15.32 -2.69
N LEU A 1036 15.26 15.66 -2.52
CA LEU A 1036 14.58 16.66 -3.37
C LEU A 1036 15.22 18.04 -3.27
N ARG A 1037 15.67 18.45 -2.08
CA ARG A 1037 16.41 19.73 -1.89
C ARG A 1037 17.75 19.75 -2.62
N ALA A 1038 18.38 18.59 -2.78
CA ALA A 1038 19.59 18.39 -3.58
C ALA A 1038 19.27 18.00 -5.05
N ASP A 1039 18.12 18.43 -5.55
CA ASP A 1039 17.64 18.19 -6.92
C ASP A 1039 17.55 16.70 -7.31
N GLY A 1040 17.31 15.86 -6.30
CA GLY A 1040 16.98 14.44 -6.45
C GLY A 1040 18.14 13.54 -6.86
N TYR A 1041 19.36 14.07 -7.02
CA TYR A 1041 20.57 13.34 -7.45
C TYR A 1041 20.41 12.56 -8.78
N GLY A 1042 19.43 12.92 -9.61
CA GLY A 1042 19.06 12.16 -10.80
C GLY A 1042 18.40 10.79 -10.51
N LEU A 1043 18.01 10.53 -9.26
CA LEU A 1043 17.34 9.30 -8.81
C LEU A 1043 15.83 9.49 -8.66
N ILE A 1044 15.43 10.70 -8.28
CA ILE A 1044 14.03 11.14 -8.19
C ILE A 1044 13.92 12.56 -8.74
N GLU A 1045 12.72 12.96 -9.14
CA GLU A 1045 12.44 14.34 -9.55
C GLU A 1045 11.39 14.99 -8.64
N ARG A 1046 11.43 16.32 -8.54
CA ARG A 1046 10.38 17.11 -7.89
C ARG A 1046 9.09 17.05 -8.70
N LEU A 1047 7.97 17.39 -8.05
CA LEU A 1047 6.67 17.51 -8.72
C LEU A 1047 6.76 18.39 -9.97
N TRP A 1048 6.44 17.82 -11.12
CA TRP A 1048 6.44 18.50 -12.41
C TRP A 1048 5.12 19.24 -12.66
N ASP A 1049 5.22 20.47 -13.17
CA ASP A 1049 4.09 21.36 -13.44
C ASP A 1049 3.48 21.18 -14.84
N GLY A 1050 3.99 20.22 -15.63
CA GLY A 1050 3.48 19.93 -16.97
C GLY A 1050 3.98 20.90 -18.05
N LYS A 1051 4.92 21.79 -17.72
CA LYS A 1051 5.49 22.74 -18.68
C LYS A 1051 6.83 22.23 -19.20
N ASP A 1052 6.99 22.36 -20.51
CA ASP A 1052 8.25 22.12 -21.20
C ASP A 1052 8.92 23.47 -21.51
N PRO A 1053 10.24 23.59 -21.32
CA PRO A 1053 10.97 24.80 -21.68
C PRO A 1053 10.72 25.16 -23.14
N HIS A 1054 10.54 26.46 -23.43
CA HIS A 1054 10.35 27.01 -24.77
C HIS A 1054 9.03 26.66 -25.49
N ILE A 1055 8.13 25.89 -24.87
CA ILE A 1055 6.79 25.62 -25.40
C ILE A 1055 5.78 26.55 -24.71
N ALA A 1056 5.00 27.29 -25.50
CA ALA A 1056 3.89 28.09 -24.98
C ALA A 1056 2.87 27.18 -24.27
N TYR A 1057 2.67 27.40 -22.98
CA TYR A 1057 1.74 26.62 -22.18
C TYR A 1057 0.37 27.28 -22.15
N THR A 1058 -0.65 26.54 -22.60
CA THR A 1058 -2.06 26.89 -22.40
C THR A 1058 -2.65 25.91 -21.40
N GLU A 1059 -3.27 26.46 -20.35
CA GLU A 1059 -3.94 25.66 -19.34
C GLU A 1059 -5.08 24.85 -19.99
N PRO A 1060 -5.14 23.52 -19.78
CA PRO A 1060 -6.16 22.68 -20.39
C PRO A 1060 -7.56 22.98 -19.81
N THR A 1061 -8.50 23.33 -20.68
CA THR A 1061 -9.93 23.48 -20.36
C THR A 1061 -10.68 22.20 -20.71
N MET A 1062 -11.10 21.44 -19.70
CA MET A 1062 -11.92 20.23 -19.88
C MET A 1062 -12.81 20.01 -18.66
N ASP A 1063 -14.06 19.64 -18.91
CA ASP A 1063 -15.04 19.32 -17.86
C ASP A 1063 -14.59 18.13 -17.01
N GLU A 1064 -14.78 18.24 -15.70
CA GLU A 1064 -14.42 17.22 -14.72
C GLU A 1064 -15.12 15.87 -14.93
N ASN A 1065 -16.31 15.86 -15.52
CA ASN A 1065 -17.06 14.65 -15.82
C ASN A 1065 -16.52 13.89 -17.05
N ILE A 1066 -15.64 14.51 -17.85
CA ILE A 1066 -15.00 13.86 -18.99
C ILE A 1066 -13.69 13.19 -18.57
N TRP A 1067 -12.78 13.94 -17.94
CA TRP A 1067 -11.45 13.41 -17.64
C TRP A 1067 -11.38 12.61 -16.33
N ASN A 1068 -12.24 12.94 -15.37
CA ASN A 1068 -12.27 12.34 -14.03
C ASN A 1068 -13.73 12.06 -13.60
N PRO A 1069 -14.51 11.25 -14.34
CA PRO A 1069 -15.95 11.03 -14.09
C PRO A 1069 -16.28 10.48 -12.69
N GLU A 1070 -17.53 10.68 -12.25
CA GLU A 1070 -18.12 10.04 -11.07
C GLU A 1070 -19.06 8.89 -11.46
N GLY A 1071 -18.85 7.70 -10.90
CA GLY A 1071 -19.65 6.51 -11.19
C GLY A 1071 -21.17 6.67 -11.05
N GLN A 1072 -21.68 7.32 -9.98
CA GLN A 1072 -23.14 7.48 -9.80
C GLN A 1072 -23.79 8.38 -10.86
N THR A 1073 -23.11 9.44 -11.26
CA THR A 1073 -23.70 10.52 -12.07
C THR A 1073 -23.36 10.39 -13.55
N TYR A 1074 -22.40 9.52 -13.90
CA TYR A 1074 -21.98 9.31 -15.27
C TYR A 1074 -22.94 8.39 -16.02
N SER A 1075 -23.44 8.84 -17.18
CA SER A 1075 -24.38 8.06 -18.00
C SER A 1075 -23.69 7.36 -19.17
N ALA A 1076 -24.11 6.12 -19.46
CA ALA A 1076 -23.55 5.29 -20.54
C ALA A 1076 -23.73 5.90 -21.95
N GLY A 1077 -24.82 6.66 -22.17
CA GLY A 1077 -25.08 7.35 -23.44
C GLY A 1077 -24.05 8.44 -23.74
N ILE A 1078 -23.68 9.24 -22.73
CA ILE A 1078 -22.63 10.27 -22.85
C ILE A 1078 -21.27 9.62 -23.13
N ALA A 1079 -20.95 8.51 -22.45
CA ALA A 1079 -19.69 7.79 -22.60
C ALA A 1079 -19.41 7.34 -24.04
N THR A 1080 -20.45 6.88 -24.73
CA THR A 1080 -20.35 6.32 -26.08
C THR A 1080 -20.24 7.41 -27.13
N LEU A 1081 -20.99 8.50 -26.96
CA LEU A 1081 -20.86 9.70 -27.79
C LEU A 1081 -19.43 10.26 -27.72
N VAL A 1082 -18.89 10.42 -26.52
CA VAL A 1082 -17.52 10.92 -26.32
C VAL A 1082 -16.48 9.97 -26.91
N SER A 1083 -16.63 8.65 -26.72
CA SER A 1083 -15.71 7.65 -27.30
C SER A 1083 -15.74 7.64 -28.82
N TRP A 1084 -16.93 7.76 -29.44
CA TRP A 1084 -17.07 7.85 -30.88
C TRP A 1084 -16.41 9.12 -31.43
N LEU A 1085 -16.68 10.28 -30.82
CA LEU A 1085 -16.06 11.55 -31.19
C LEU A 1085 -14.52 11.49 -31.14
N LEU A 1086 -13.95 10.81 -30.14
CA LEU A 1086 -12.51 10.61 -30.01
C LEU A 1086 -11.93 9.64 -31.06
N SER A 1087 -12.72 8.65 -31.51
CA SER A 1087 -12.31 7.66 -32.52
C SER A 1087 -12.23 8.22 -33.95
N GLN A 1088 -12.93 9.33 -34.24
CA GLN A 1088 -12.96 9.94 -35.58
C GLN A 1088 -11.70 10.75 -35.93
N GLY A 1089 -10.67 10.74 -35.06
CA GLY A 1089 -9.35 11.28 -35.39
C GLY A 1089 -9.26 12.81 -35.50
N SER A 1090 -10.32 13.57 -35.19
CA SER A 1090 -10.24 15.02 -35.09
C SER A 1090 -9.64 15.42 -33.74
N GLY A 1091 -8.30 15.34 -33.65
CA GLY A 1091 -7.51 15.92 -32.55
C GLY A 1091 -7.56 17.45 -32.48
N SER A 1092 -8.60 18.11 -33.01
CA SER A 1092 -8.80 19.54 -32.84
C SER A 1092 -9.58 19.81 -31.56
N THR A 1093 -9.12 20.82 -30.83
CA THR A 1093 -9.71 21.40 -29.61
C THR A 1093 -11.20 21.72 -29.69
N THR A 1094 -11.80 21.75 -30.88
CA THR A 1094 -13.20 22.07 -31.13
C THR A 1094 -14.19 21.01 -30.60
N VAL A 1095 -13.84 19.73 -30.57
CA VAL A 1095 -14.77 18.66 -30.16
C VAL A 1095 -15.15 18.73 -28.68
N PHE A 1096 -14.26 19.25 -27.83
CA PHE A 1096 -14.49 19.34 -26.38
C PHE A 1096 -15.17 20.64 -25.93
N HIS A 1097 -15.31 21.63 -26.82
CA HIS A 1097 -15.98 22.90 -26.51
C HIS A 1097 -17.49 22.86 -26.78
N ASP A 1098 -17.96 21.92 -27.60
CA ASP A 1098 -19.36 21.81 -28.04
C ASP A 1098 -20.17 20.72 -27.29
N VAL A 1099 -19.58 20.05 -26.28
CA VAL A 1099 -20.23 19.03 -25.42
C VAL A 1099 -20.57 19.58 -24.05
#